data_AF-A0A9P1BYQ7-F1
#
_entry.id   AF-A0A9P1BYQ7-F1
#
_cell.length_a   1.000
_cell.length_b   1.000
_cell.length_c   1.000
_cell.angle_alpha   90.00
_cell.angle_beta   90.00
_cell.angle_gamma   90.00
#
_symmetry.space_group_name_H-M   'P 1'
#
loop_
_entity.id
_entity.type
_entity.pdbx_description
1 polymer ?
#
loop_
_entity_poly.entity_id
_entity_poly.type
_entity_poly.pdbx_seq_one_letter_code
_entity_poly.pdbx_strand_id
1 'polypeptide(L)'
;MAAISEEVKKEVNGVLKSVDPVLVKVQKLTSVLLECGLAYRTELKPCDVLVHPQNRSGQMLSSVDCWSKGLRMWNVGVRKELLTDSFAFGMALEPQAREMQLAANKALVEQTPSLLAPVTCKERFLSVSSSHTTAWLKALEAGCQGPGPQHVLQLRQGEERSNSILELLSQGWSWCVLSASVESEWKDLPSWLQLALNSTNSNSKQLSEVECAAQLAQGLKHGQQLKNSLDILKACDPACKPSLDCIAHYVGKFGGGMDCPIINFLSKFGKTYGTVMVGEEMMKAITYFELKGGKAVDGVSKILVRGDTERVKSLAMRQKVLEAEQVLQDAWALYVASKATESQTVGAFGRLCVRVCLHVLNKEKAGREPDGFEDLQEIAGKFTEDLQGMAQVQAAVSPSSTDIQVSNVLSASKAELALLQNKHIKVNEYLNAKDHGHKIFQHISCTQTACIMVHQPLFHPKEEVHVPFDQLKLWKLTKMHPPEKCEGAKQDQHVPQHNPLVQADMQRSHVQKALLQACMDHAVTADQVAFTNHPNHVWSLQKMKKGALKFVPCGTVSKLKGEPVKDKIYIKAFGHDWQVQPYKALSDFSKDDGVLSPFWWVKAAGQGEDGNMSASEIVVDACKIPILTNSSPVATHDKLLTDNGKKEIQPKKKAKTES
;
A
#
# COMPACT_ATOMS: atom_id res chain seq x y z
N MET A 1 1.36 -42.98 -11.07
CA MET A 1 2.30 -41.88 -10.73
C MET A 1 3.69 -42.48 -10.72
N ALA A 2 4.63 -41.95 -11.50
CA ALA A 2 6.03 -42.35 -11.33
C ALA A 2 6.49 -41.78 -9.99
N ALA A 3 6.84 -42.64 -9.04
CA ALA A 3 7.42 -42.20 -7.78
C ALA A 3 8.75 -41.49 -8.09
N ILE A 4 8.99 -40.34 -7.44
CA ILE A 4 10.28 -39.67 -7.52
C ILE A 4 11.33 -40.64 -6.95
N SER A 5 12.42 -40.86 -7.68
CA SER A 5 13.44 -41.84 -7.25
C SER A 5 14.12 -41.39 -5.96
N GLU A 6 14.55 -42.34 -5.13
CA GLU A 6 15.18 -42.04 -3.84
C GLU A 6 16.52 -41.31 -4.01
N GLU A 7 17.22 -41.52 -5.13
CA GLU A 7 18.43 -40.79 -5.50
C GLU A 7 18.13 -39.30 -5.67
N VAL A 8 17.09 -38.97 -6.46
CA VAL A 8 16.64 -37.59 -6.67
C VAL A 8 16.20 -36.96 -5.35
N LYS A 9 15.50 -37.73 -4.49
CA LYS A 9 15.11 -37.23 -3.17
C LYS A 9 16.30 -36.88 -2.29
N LYS A 10 17.31 -37.75 -2.28
CA LYS A 10 18.55 -37.52 -1.53
C LYS A 10 19.27 -36.27 -2.01
N GLU A 11 19.35 -36.06 -3.32
CA GLU A 11 20.00 -34.90 -3.92
C GLU A 11 19.27 -33.59 -3.61
N VAL A 12 17.94 -33.54 -3.85
CA VAL A 12 17.11 -32.37 -3.54
C VAL A 12 17.17 -32.03 -2.04
N ASN A 13 17.03 -33.02 -1.17
CA ASN A 13 17.16 -32.82 0.28
C ASN A 13 18.57 -32.36 0.68
N GLY A 14 19.60 -32.83 -0.02
CA GLY A 14 20.98 -32.36 0.14
C GLY A 14 21.12 -30.88 -0.20
N VAL A 15 20.54 -30.43 -1.32
CA VAL A 15 20.52 -29.01 -1.72
C VAL A 15 19.78 -28.16 -0.68
N LEU A 16 18.59 -28.59 -0.24
CA LEU A 16 17.79 -27.84 0.73
C LEU A 16 18.52 -27.70 2.08
N LYS A 17 19.21 -28.75 2.54
CA LYS A 17 19.99 -28.78 3.80
C LYS A 17 21.40 -28.17 3.70
N SER A 18 21.87 -27.84 2.50
CA SER A 18 23.20 -27.25 2.30
C SER A 18 23.34 -25.90 3.03
N VAL A 19 24.57 -25.44 3.22
CA VAL A 19 24.87 -24.10 3.77
C VAL A 19 24.95 -23.02 2.70
N ASP A 20 24.60 -23.35 1.45
CA ASP A 20 24.68 -22.42 0.33
C ASP A 20 23.72 -21.22 0.51
N PRO A 21 24.05 -20.05 -0.07
CA PRO A 21 23.12 -18.92 -0.13
C PRO A 21 21.78 -19.30 -0.77
N VAL A 22 20.67 -18.71 -0.31
CA VAL A 22 19.32 -19.15 -0.68
C VAL A 22 19.08 -19.14 -2.20
N LEU A 23 19.54 -18.12 -2.92
CA LEU A 23 19.40 -18.05 -4.38
C LEU A 23 20.28 -19.08 -5.11
N VAL A 24 21.44 -19.42 -4.54
CA VAL A 24 22.28 -20.51 -5.04
C VAL A 24 21.59 -21.86 -4.85
N LYS A 25 20.89 -22.06 -3.72
CA LYS A 25 20.05 -23.24 -3.52
C LYS A 25 18.93 -23.32 -4.55
N VAL A 26 18.23 -22.21 -4.83
CA VAL A 26 17.19 -22.17 -5.86
C VAL A 26 17.76 -22.56 -7.22
N GLN A 27 18.93 -22.03 -7.58
CA GLN A 27 19.60 -22.38 -8.84
C GLN A 27 19.95 -23.87 -8.90
N LYS A 28 20.62 -24.41 -7.88
CA LYS A 28 21.02 -25.83 -7.81
C LYS A 28 19.79 -26.75 -7.84
N LEU A 29 18.77 -26.44 -7.05
CA LEU A 29 17.50 -27.16 -7.03
C LEU A 29 16.86 -27.18 -8.42
N THR A 30 16.82 -26.01 -9.08
CA THR A 30 16.24 -25.88 -10.41
C THR A 30 17.01 -26.74 -11.43
N SER A 31 18.34 -26.75 -11.38
CA SER A 31 19.15 -27.61 -12.24
C SER A 31 18.84 -29.10 -12.05
N VAL A 32 18.85 -29.58 -10.80
CA VAL A 32 18.54 -30.98 -10.47
C VAL A 32 17.15 -31.36 -10.97
N LEU A 33 16.14 -30.53 -10.71
CA LEU A 33 14.77 -30.81 -11.15
C LEU A 33 14.62 -30.79 -12.68
N LEU A 34 15.35 -29.93 -13.39
CA LEU A 34 15.38 -29.91 -14.86
C LEU A 34 16.03 -31.17 -15.43
N GLU A 35 17.18 -31.59 -14.88
CA GLU A 35 17.91 -32.79 -15.31
C GLU A 35 17.10 -34.07 -15.11
N CYS A 36 16.33 -34.15 -14.02
CA CYS A 36 15.47 -35.31 -13.74
C CYS A 36 14.08 -35.22 -14.39
N GLY A 37 13.79 -34.20 -15.20
CA GLY A 37 12.49 -34.02 -15.87
C GLY A 37 11.33 -33.69 -14.92
N LEU A 38 11.63 -33.25 -13.69
CA LEU A 38 10.65 -32.81 -12.69
C LEU A 38 10.37 -31.30 -12.77
N ALA A 39 11.14 -30.56 -13.55
CA ALA A 39 10.86 -29.20 -13.97
C ALA A 39 11.10 -29.06 -15.48
N TYR A 40 10.50 -28.04 -16.10
CA TYR A 40 10.76 -27.67 -17.50
C TYR A 40 10.57 -26.17 -17.71
N ARG A 41 11.18 -25.64 -18.78
CA ARG A 41 10.99 -24.24 -19.18
C ARG A 41 9.98 -24.15 -20.32
N THR A 42 9.02 -23.24 -20.22
CA THR A 42 7.99 -23.02 -21.25
C THR A 42 7.51 -21.57 -21.22
N GLU A 43 6.95 -21.09 -22.33
CA GLU A 43 6.16 -19.85 -22.30
C GLU A 43 4.76 -20.11 -21.74
N LEU A 44 4.34 -19.33 -20.74
CA LEU A 44 2.98 -19.41 -20.17
C LEU A 44 2.23 -18.10 -20.39
N LYS A 45 0.97 -18.24 -20.79
CA LYS A 45 0.03 -17.14 -20.93
C LYS A 45 -0.63 -16.82 -19.58
N PRO A 46 -0.98 -15.56 -19.30
CA PRO A 46 -1.72 -15.19 -18.10
C PRO A 46 -3.00 -16.00 -17.86
N CYS A 47 -3.74 -16.33 -18.92
CA CYS A 47 -4.96 -17.12 -18.84
C CYS A 47 -4.76 -18.54 -18.31
N ASP A 48 -3.55 -19.10 -18.40
CA ASP A 48 -3.25 -20.49 -17.99
C ASP A 48 -2.84 -20.60 -16.52
N VAL A 49 -2.64 -19.46 -15.84
CA VAL A 49 -1.96 -19.40 -14.54
C VAL A 49 -2.92 -18.84 -13.47
N LEU A 50 -2.96 -19.53 -12.34
CA LEU A 50 -3.54 -19.10 -11.08
C LEU A 50 -2.44 -18.83 -10.06
N VAL A 51 -2.82 -18.40 -8.87
CA VAL A 51 -1.88 -18.16 -7.78
C VAL A 51 -1.82 -19.38 -6.88
N HIS A 52 -0.61 -19.81 -6.51
CA HIS A 52 -0.45 -20.92 -5.59
C HIS A 52 -1.05 -20.56 -4.20
N PRO A 53 -1.83 -21.44 -3.54
CA PRO A 53 -2.40 -21.15 -2.22
C PRO A 53 -1.35 -20.82 -1.16
N GLN A 54 -0.16 -21.41 -1.24
CA GLN A 54 0.96 -21.11 -0.33
C GLN A 54 1.78 -19.85 -0.71
N ASN A 55 1.44 -19.16 -1.81
CA ASN A 55 2.09 -17.88 -2.17
C ASN A 55 1.95 -16.88 -1.00
N ARG A 56 3.04 -16.16 -0.69
CA ARG A 56 3.19 -15.26 0.48
C ARG A 56 2.66 -15.89 1.77
N SER A 57 3.06 -17.13 2.03
CA SER A 57 2.72 -17.88 3.24
C SER A 57 1.22 -18.01 3.49
N GLY A 58 0.47 -18.31 2.43
CA GLY A 58 -0.99 -18.50 2.52
C GLY A 58 -1.80 -17.25 2.20
N GLN A 59 -1.18 -16.08 2.09
CA GLN A 59 -1.89 -14.83 1.78
C GLN A 59 -2.30 -14.71 0.31
N MET A 60 -1.66 -15.49 -0.57
CA MET A 60 -1.78 -15.41 -2.02
C MET A 60 -1.32 -14.05 -2.56
N LEU A 61 -2.23 -13.22 -3.08
CA LEU A 61 -1.93 -11.87 -3.56
C LEU A 61 -2.95 -10.84 -3.06
N SER A 62 -2.56 -9.57 -3.12
CA SER A 62 -3.45 -8.43 -2.91
C SER A 62 -3.91 -7.90 -4.27
N SER A 63 -5.23 -7.77 -4.47
CA SER A 63 -5.78 -7.23 -5.72
C SER A 63 -5.44 -5.74 -5.89
N VAL A 64 -5.38 -4.97 -4.80
CA VAL A 64 -4.94 -3.57 -4.84
C VAL A 64 -3.48 -3.47 -5.27
N ASP A 65 -2.59 -4.29 -4.71
CA ASP A 65 -1.18 -4.32 -5.09
C ASP A 65 -0.99 -4.79 -6.53
N CYS A 66 -1.80 -5.75 -6.97
CA CYS A 66 -1.84 -6.26 -8.33
C CYS A 66 -2.05 -5.11 -9.33
N TRP A 67 -3.08 -4.30 -9.11
CA TRP A 67 -3.37 -3.13 -9.95
C TRP A 67 -2.35 -2.00 -9.80
N SER A 68 -1.88 -1.71 -8.58
CA SER A 68 -0.84 -0.70 -8.35
C SER A 68 0.44 -1.03 -9.12
N LYS A 69 0.89 -2.29 -9.05
CA LYS A 69 2.06 -2.79 -9.80
C LYS A 69 1.79 -2.77 -11.31
N GLY A 70 0.63 -3.24 -11.74
CA GLY A 70 0.21 -3.25 -13.13
C GLY A 70 0.18 -1.86 -13.77
N LEU A 71 -0.45 -0.88 -13.11
CA LEU A 71 -0.49 0.51 -13.57
C LEU A 71 0.90 1.15 -13.61
N ARG A 72 1.79 0.81 -12.67
CA ARG A 72 3.17 1.24 -12.73
C ARG A 72 3.89 0.67 -13.95
N MET A 73 3.69 -0.63 -14.24
CA MET A 73 4.22 -1.29 -15.43
C MET A 73 3.66 -0.64 -16.71
N TRP A 74 2.37 -0.33 -16.76
CA TRP A 74 1.73 0.39 -17.87
C TRP A 74 2.33 1.77 -18.10
N ASN A 75 2.52 2.55 -17.03
CA ASN A 75 3.03 3.93 -17.13
C ASN A 75 4.51 4.01 -17.53
N VAL A 76 5.32 3.06 -17.07
CA VAL A 76 6.76 2.99 -17.39
C VAL A 76 6.99 2.34 -18.75
N GLY A 77 6.10 1.44 -19.18
CA GLY A 77 6.28 0.58 -20.33
C GLY A 77 6.72 -0.83 -19.91
N VAL A 78 6.26 -1.83 -20.66
CA VAL A 78 6.51 -3.25 -20.39
C VAL A 78 7.47 -3.81 -21.43
N ARG A 79 8.47 -4.55 -20.97
CA ARG A 79 9.40 -5.31 -21.81
C ARG A 79 9.39 -6.77 -21.39
N LYS A 80 9.13 -7.68 -22.34
CA LYS A 80 9.05 -9.12 -22.11
C LYS A 80 10.36 -9.67 -21.54
N GLU A 81 11.50 -9.17 -22.03
CA GLU A 81 12.85 -9.58 -21.59
C GLU A 81 13.14 -9.30 -20.10
N LEU A 82 12.42 -8.37 -19.48
CA LEU A 82 12.59 -8.04 -18.05
C LEU A 82 11.76 -8.96 -17.14
N LEU A 83 10.89 -9.81 -17.69
CA LEU A 83 10.12 -10.81 -16.96
C LEU A 83 10.93 -12.12 -16.89
N THR A 84 12.02 -12.10 -16.13
CA THR A 84 12.85 -13.29 -15.86
C THR A 84 12.42 -13.99 -14.57
N ASP A 85 12.97 -15.18 -14.31
CA ASP A 85 12.86 -15.89 -13.02
C ASP A 85 11.42 -16.11 -12.53
N SER A 86 10.51 -16.38 -13.47
CA SER A 86 9.12 -16.70 -13.19
C SER A 86 8.97 -18.20 -12.91
N PHE A 87 8.40 -18.55 -11.75
CA PHE A 87 8.25 -19.92 -11.25
C PHE A 87 6.79 -20.24 -10.96
N ALA A 88 6.38 -21.42 -11.42
CA ALA A 88 5.04 -21.96 -11.18
C ALA A 88 5.11 -23.47 -10.91
N PHE A 89 4.07 -23.98 -10.26
CA PHE A 89 3.82 -25.40 -10.10
C PHE A 89 2.70 -25.84 -11.03
N GLY A 90 2.79 -27.04 -11.60
CA GLY A 90 1.64 -27.70 -12.20
C GLY A 90 0.56 -27.93 -11.15
N MET A 91 -0.71 -27.73 -11.51
CA MET A 91 -1.82 -28.02 -10.60
C MET A 91 -1.81 -29.49 -10.17
N ALA A 92 -2.28 -29.73 -8.94
CA ALA A 92 -2.33 -31.08 -8.37
C ALA A 92 -3.10 -32.05 -9.29
N LEU A 93 -2.57 -33.27 -9.39
CA LEU A 93 -3.21 -34.37 -10.10
C LEU A 93 -4.28 -35.05 -9.23
N GLU A 94 -4.12 -34.98 -7.90
CA GLU A 94 -5.10 -35.46 -6.95
C GLU A 94 -6.35 -34.56 -6.95
N PRO A 95 -7.57 -35.11 -7.15
CA PRO A 95 -8.79 -34.32 -7.27
C PRO A 95 -9.05 -33.39 -6.08
N GLN A 96 -8.85 -33.88 -4.85
CA GLN A 96 -9.12 -33.12 -3.63
C GLN A 96 -8.14 -31.94 -3.47
N ALA A 97 -6.84 -32.18 -3.69
CA ALA A 97 -5.83 -31.12 -3.67
C ALA A 97 -6.08 -30.08 -4.76
N ARG A 98 -6.46 -30.52 -5.96
CA ARG A 98 -6.80 -29.65 -7.09
C ARG A 98 -8.01 -28.77 -6.79
N GLU A 99 -9.04 -29.35 -6.18
CA GLU A 99 -10.24 -28.62 -5.77
C GLU A 99 -9.92 -27.56 -4.72
N MET A 100 -9.07 -27.87 -3.72
CA MET A 100 -8.61 -26.88 -2.75
C MET A 100 -7.83 -25.73 -3.41
N GLN A 101 -6.97 -26.03 -4.38
CA GLN A 101 -6.22 -25.00 -5.13
C GLN A 101 -7.16 -24.07 -5.93
N LEU A 102 -8.20 -24.62 -6.56
CA LEU A 102 -9.22 -23.86 -7.28
C LEU A 102 -10.10 -23.05 -6.32
N ALA A 103 -10.57 -23.65 -5.23
CA ALA A 103 -11.41 -23.00 -4.23
C ALA A 103 -10.72 -21.79 -3.60
N ALA A 104 -9.42 -21.88 -3.29
CA ALA A 104 -8.63 -20.77 -2.77
C ALA A 104 -8.60 -19.58 -3.75
N ASN A 105 -8.43 -19.83 -5.05
CA ASN A 105 -8.44 -18.78 -6.07
C ASN A 105 -9.85 -18.22 -6.30
N LYS A 106 -10.90 -19.05 -6.24
CA LYS A 106 -12.29 -18.58 -6.33
C LYS A 106 -12.63 -17.65 -5.16
N ALA A 107 -12.32 -18.06 -3.93
CA ALA A 107 -12.50 -17.24 -2.74
C ALA A 107 -11.73 -15.90 -2.83
N LEU A 108 -10.51 -15.92 -3.38
CA LEU A 108 -9.72 -14.71 -3.61
C LEU A 108 -10.40 -13.73 -4.58
N VAL A 109 -11.00 -14.23 -5.67
CA VAL A 109 -11.72 -13.41 -6.65
C VAL A 109 -13.02 -12.88 -6.04
N GLU A 110 -13.76 -13.72 -5.31
CA GLU A 110 -15.01 -13.34 -4.63
C GLU A 110 -14.82 -12.22 -3.60
N GLN A 111 -13.66 -12.19 -2.92
CA GLN A 111 -13.31 -11.12 -1.98
C GLN A 111 -13.21 -9.74 -2.66
N THR A 112 -12.86 -9.68 -3.96
CA THR A 112 -12.65 -8.41 -4.67
C THR A 112 -13.27 -8.43 -6.07
N PRO A 113 -14.61 -8.33 -6.16
CA PRO A 113 -15.32 -8.36 -7.43
C PRO A 113 -14.81 -7.28 -8.39
N SER A 114 -14.66 -7.64 -9.67
CA SER A 114 -14.22 -6.74 -10.75
C SER A 114 -12.76 -6.28 -10.69
N LEU A 115 -11.96 -6.73 -9.70
CA LEU A 115 -10.52 -6.45 -9.64
C LEU A 115 -9.66 -7.62 -10.15
N LEU A 116 -10.12 -8.86 -9.99
CA LEU A 116 -9.40 -10.04 -10.45
C LEU A 116 -10.24 -10.79 -11.48
N ALA A 117 -9.56 -11.44 -12.44
CA ALA A 117 -10.23 -12.27 -13.44
C ALA A 117 -10.89 -13.49 -12.78
N PRO A 118 -12.09 -13.90 -13.26
CA PRO A 118 -12.73 -15.12 -12.78
C PRO A 118 -11.89 -16.36 -13.07
N VAL A 119 -12.01 -17.36 -12.19
CA VAL A 119 -11.40 -18.68 -12.39
C VAL A 119 -12.19 -19.42 -13.46
N THR A 120 -11.52 -19.79 -14.55
CA THR A 120 -12.15 -20.42 -15.73
C THR A 120 -12.11 -21.94 -15.71
N CYS A 121 -11.38 -22.53 -14.75
CA CYS A 121 -11.05 -23.94 -14.66
C CYS A 121 -10.23 -24.49 -15.85
N LYS A 122 -9.79 -23.63 -16.77
CA LYS A 122 -8.87 -23.97 -17.87
C LYS A 122 -7.42 -23.80 -17.46
N GLU A 123 -7.18 -23.17 -16.31
CA GLU A 123 -5.84 -22.95 -15.78
C GLU A 123 -5.17 -24.28 -15.44
N ARG A 124 -3.84 -24.31 -15.60
CA ARG A 124 -3.02 -25.51 -15.45
C ARG A 124 -1.87 -25.32 -14.48
N PHE A 125 -1.55 -24.07 -14.13
CA PHE A 125 -0.36 -23.72 -13.35
C PHE A 125 -0.69 -22.79 -12.18
N LEU A 126 0.15 -22.82 -11.16
CA LEU A 126 0.04 -22.04 -9.93
C LEU A 126 1.33 -21.28 -9.68
N SER A 127 1.30 -19.95 -9.76
CA SER A 127 2.47 -19.10 -9.63
C SER A 127 2.92 -18.93 -8.18
N VAL A 128 4.24 -18.98 -7.97
CA VAL A 128 4.94 -18.62 -6.72
C VAL A 128 5.94 -17.46 -6.92
N SER A 129 6.15 -17.03 -8.15
CA SER A 129 6.74 -15.73 -8.47
C SER A 129 5.99 -15.07 -9.62
N SER A 130 6.21 -13.78 -9.85
CA SER A 130 5.49 -12.99 -10.85
C SER A 130 3.95 -12.94 -10.71
N SER A 131 3.39 -13.45 -9.60
CA SER A 131 1.94 -13.64 -9.39
C SER A 131 1.09 -12.38 -9.59
N HIS A 132 1.55 -11.22 -9.10
CA HIS A 132 0.82 -9.95 -9.25
C HIS A 132 0.79 -9.48 -10.71
N THR A 133 1.90 -9.63 -11.45
CA THR A 133 1.97 -9.27 -12.86
C THR A 133 1.04 -10.16 -13.68
N THR A 134 1.09 -11.47 -13.44
CA THR A 134 0.24 -12.46 -14.11
C THR A 134 -1.25 -12.20 -13.84
N ALA A 135 -1.62 -11.97 -12.58
CA ALA A 135 -3.00 -11.72 -12.21
C ALA A 135 -3.55 -10.42 -12.79
N TRP A 136 -2.72 -9.37 -12.91
CA TRP A 136 -3.11 -8.11 -13.52
C TRP A 136 -3.34 -8.26 -15.03
N LEU A 137 -2.41 -8.92 -15.74
CA LEU A 137 -2.56 -9.20 -17.17
C LEU A 137 -3.82 -10.02 -17.45
N LYS A 138 -4.07 -11.06 -16.63
CA LYS A 138 -5.29 -11.86 -16.72
C LYS A 138 -6.55 -11.02 -16.47
N ALA A 139 -6.50 -10.08 -15.53
CA ALA A 139 -7.61 -9.16 -15.24
C ALA A 139 -7.89 -8.22 -16.43
N LEU A 140 -6.84 -7.73 -17.11
CA LEU A 140 -7.00 -6.93 -18.34
C LEU A 140 -7.67 -7.74 -19.46
N GLU A 141 -7.21 -8.98 -19.68
CA GLU A 141 -7.79 -9.89 -20.67
C GLU A 141 -9.26 -10.20 -20.39
N ALA A 142 -9.64 -10.32 -19.11
CA ALA A 142 -11.01 -10.54 -18.68
C ALA A 142 -11.89 -9.26 -18.67
N GLY A 143 -11.33 -8.09 -18.98
CA GLY A 143 -12.07 -6.82 -18.99
C GLY A 143 -12.42 -6.27 -17.60
N CYS A 144 -11.62 -6.59 -16.58
CA CYS A 144 -11.81 -6.07 -15.22
C CYS A 144 -11.61 -4.54 -15.16
N GLN A 145 -12.38 -3.86 -14.30
CA GLN A 145 -12.41 -2.39 -14.23
C GLN A 145 -11.24 -1.79 -13.45
N GLY A 146 -10.67 -2.53 -12.50
CA GLY A 146 -9.61 -2.04 -11.62
C GLY A 146 -10.09 -1.08 -10.52
N PRO A 147 -9.17 -0.58 -9.67
CA PRO A 147 -9.53 0.23 -8.51
C PRO A 147 -9.80 1.68 -8.92
N GLY A 148 -11.07 2.08 -8.90
CA GLY A 148 -11.53 3.48 -9.07
C GLY A 148 -12.54 3.66 -10.21
N PRO A 149 -13.10 4.88 -10.38
CA PRO A 149 -14.07 5.19 -11.45
C PRO A 149 -13.41 5.34 -12.84
N GLN A 150 -12.18 4.85 -13.02
CA GLN A 150 -11.50 4.90 -14.30
C GLN A 150 -12.13 3.87 -15.26
N HIS A 151 -12.32 4.26 -16.51
CA HIS A 151 -12.78 3.35 -17.55
C HIS A 151 -11.81 2.17 -17.70
N VAL A 152 -12.34 0.98 -18.02
CA VAL A 152 -11.57 -0.23 -18.35
C VAL A 152 -10.41 0.15 -19.29
N LEU A 153 -9.18 -0.25 -18.93
CA LEU A 153 -8.01 -0.04 -19.79
C LEU A 153 -8.23 -0.73 -21.13
N GLN A 154 -8.42 0.07 -22.19
CA GLN A 154 -8.61 -0.45 -23.54
C GLN A 154 -7.26 -0.59 -24.24
N LEU A 155 -6.84 -1.83 -24.49
CA LEU A 155 -5.65 -2.12 -25.28
C LEU A 155 -5.95 -1.92 -26.77
N ARG A 156 -5.16 -1.10 -27.46
CA ARG A 156 -5.32 -0.81 -28.89
C ARG A 156 -4.09 -1.23 -29.68
N GLN A 157 -4.28 -2.00 -30.75
CA GLN A 157 -3.20 -2.31 -31.67
C GLN A 157 -2.67 -1.03 -32.31
N GLY A 158 -1.34 -0.89 -32.39
CA GLY A 158 -0.67 0.28 -32.95
C GLY A 158 -0.22 1.31 -31.92
N GLU A 159 -0.65 1.21 -30.67
CA GLU A 159 -0.07 1.98 -29.56
C GLU A 159 1.05 1.16 -28.90
N GLU A 160 2.28 1.70 -28.83
CA GLU A 160 3.44 0.97 -28.31
C GLU A 160 3.22 0.38 -26.91
N ARG A 161 2.60 1.12 -26.00
CA ARG A 161 2.28 0.64 -24.64
C ARG A 161 1.30 -0.54 -24.65
N SER A 162 0.30 -0.49 -25.53
CA SER A 162 -0.69 -1.56 -25.69
C SER A 162 -0.09 -2.79 -26.36
N ASN A 163 0.79 -2.60 -27.36
CA ASN A 163 1.41 -3.67 -28.13
C ASN A 163 2.23 -4.62 -27.22
N SER A 164 3.06 -4.09 -26.31
CA SER A 164 3.83 -4.94 -25.38
C SER A 164 2.93 -5.79 -24.48
N ILE A 165 1.78 -5.26 -24.06
CA ILE A 165 0.82 -6.03 -23.25
C ILE A 165 0.11 -7.07 -24.10
N LEU A 166 -0.36 -6.71 -25.30
CA LEU A 166 -1.00 -7.63 -26.23
C LEU A 166 -0.08 -8.80 -26.60
N GLU A 167 1.23 -8.56 -26.72
CA GLU A 167 2.24 -9.61 -26.89
C GLU A 167 2.28 -10.56 -25.70
N LEU A 168 2.32 -10.04 -24.47
CA LEU A 168 2.30 -10.87 -23.25
C LEU A 168 1.00 -11.66 -23.07
N LEU A 169 -0.15 -11.11 -23.49
CA LEU A 169 -1.42 -11.83 -23.45
C LEU A 169 -1.46 -12.96 -24.49
N SER A 170 -0.96 -12.70 -25.70
CA SER A 170 -1.04 -13.64 -26.81
C SER A 170 0.02 -14.74 -26.76
N GLN A 171 1.27 -14.41 -26.41
CA GLN A 171 2.41 -15.34 -26.42
C GLN A 171 2.81 -15.79 -25.02
N GLY A 172 2.62 -14.94 -24.00
CA GLY A 172 3.18 -15.19 -22.67
C GLY A 172 4.67 -14.84 -22.59
N TRP A 173 5.32 -15.31 -21.52
CA TRP A 173 6.76 -15.19 -21.32
C TRP A 173 7.32 -16.45 -20.68
N SER A 174 8.65 -16.54 -20.54
CA SER A 174 9.33 -17.75 -20.05
C SER A 174 9.11 -18.01 -18.55
N TRP A 175 8.70 -19.23 -18.21
CA TRP A 175 8.56 -19.75 -16.84
C TRP A 175 9.38 -21.02 -16.64
N CYS A 176 9.84 -21.24 -15.40
CA CYS A 176 10.24 -22.54 -14.90
C CYS A 176 9.03 -23.19 -14.21
N VAL A 177 8.54 -24.30 -14.77
CA VAL A 177 7.38 -25.02 -14.25
C VAL A 177 7.84 -26.28 -13.55
N LEU A 178 7.54 -26.39 -12.26
CA LEU A 178 7.78 -27.59 -11.47
C LEU A 178 6.56 -28.52 -11.57
N SER A 179 6.80 -29.82 -11.70
CA SER A 179 5.74 -30.83 -11.76
C SER A 179 4.95 -30.87 -10.45
N ALA A 180 3.65 -31.20 -10.53
CA ALA A 180 2.78 -31.40 -9.37
C ALA A 180 3.30 -32.48 -8.40
N SER A 181 4.07 -33.46 -8.92
CA SER A 181 4.72 -34.48 -8.09
C SER A 181 5.77 -33.90 -7.13
N VAL A 182 6.39 -32.76 -7.49
CA VAL A 182 7.38 -32.09 -6.64
C VAL A 182 6.72 -31.50 -5.40
N GLU A 183 5.58 -30.81 -5.55
CA GLU A 183 4.80 -30.31 -4.40
C GLU A 183 4.29 -31.47 -3.53
N SER A 184 3.91 -32.58 -4.16
CA SER A 184 3.38 -33.75 -3.45
C SER A 184 4.43 -34.37 -2.50
N GLU A 185 5.68 -34.43 -2.93
CA GLU A 185 6.80 -34.92 -2.12
C GLU A 185 7.31 -33.86 -1.13
N TRP A 186 7.50 -32.62 -1.60
CA TRP A 186 7.99 -31.49 -0.80
C TRP A 186 6.91 -30.43 -0.63
N LYS A 187 5.98 -30.66 0.29
CA LYS A 187 4.81 -29.79 0.55
C LYS A 187 5.16 -28.35 0.92
N ASP A 188 6.36 -28.12 1.47
CA ASP A 188 6.84 -26.79 1.89
C ASP A 188 7.57 -26.05 0.77
N LEU A 189 7.89 -26.73 -0.34
CA LEU A 189 8.72 -26.16 -1.39
C LEU A 189 8.10 -24.93 -2.07
N PRO A 190 6.77 -24.86 -2.32
CA PRO A 190 6.17 -23.65 -2.89
C PRO A 190 6.37 -22.44 -1.97
N SER A 191 6.18 -22.58 -0.66
CA SER A 191 6.40 -21.50 0.32
C SER A 191 7.87 -21.10 0.41
N TRP A 192 8.79 -22.07 0.39
CA TRP A 192 10.23 -21.79 0.40
C TRP A 192 10.71 -21.09 -0.88
N LEU A 193 10.29 -21.57 -2.07
CA LEU A 193 10.65 -20.96 -3.36
C LEU A 193 10.11 -19.54 -3.47
N GLN A 194 8.85 -19.34 -3.07
CA GLN A 194 8.24 -18.02 -2.97
C GLN A 194 9.11 -17.07 -2.13
N LEU A 195 9.50 -17.51 -0.93
CA LEU A 195 10.30 -16.69 -0.03
C LEU A 195 11.67 -16.36 -0.64
N ALA A 196 12.36 -17.37 -1.17
CA ALA A 196 13.66 -17.21 -1.81
C ALA A 196 13.60 -16.29 -3.06
N LEU A 197 12.56 -16.39 -3.87
CA LEU A 197 12.42 -15.55 -5.06
C LEU A 197 11.99 -14.11 -4.74
N ASN A 198 11.51 -13.86 -3.52
CA ASN A 198 11.25 -12.51 -3.02
C ASN A 198 12.46 -11.91 -2.28
N SER A 199 13.50 -12.68 -1.97
CA SER A 199 14.76 -12.15 -1.42
C SER A 199 15.52 -11.37 -2.50
N THR A 200 15.38 -10.04 -2.44
CA THR A 200 16.22 -8.97 -3.01
C THR A 200 17.07 -9.29 -4.25
N ASN A 201 16.50 -8.99 -5.42
CA ASN A 201 17.18 -8.29 -6.51
C ASN A 201 16.30 -7.10 -6.94
N SER A 202 16.51 -5.96 -6.27
CA SER A 202 16.11 -4.57 -6.56
C SER A 202 14.67 -4.20 -7.02
N ASN A 203 13.77 -5.12 -7.36
CA ASN A 203 12.46 -4.84 -7.96
C ASN A 203 11.27 -5.62 -7.34
N SER A 204 11.51 -6.48 -6.33
CA SER A 204 10.46 -7.19 -5.59
C SER A 204 9.95 -6.39 -4.38
N LYS A 205 8.66 -6.51 -4.06
CA LYS A 205 8.06 -5.90 -2.85
C LYS A 205 8.74 -6.54 -1.63
N GLN A 206 9.30 -5.71 -0.75
CA GLN A 206 9.92 -6.20 0.49
C GLN A 206 8.88 -6.82 1.43
N LEU A 207 9.26 -7.90 2.11
CA LEU A 207 8.45 -8.60 3.11
C LEU A 207 8.19 -7.69 4.33
N SER A 208 6.93 -7.59 4.76
CA SER A 208 6.54 -6.85 5.98
C SER A 208 6.77 -7.66 7.27
N GLU A 209 6.70 -7.04 8.45
CA GLU A 209 6.83 -7.79 9.72
C GLU A 209 5.69 -8.80 9.91
N VAL A 210 4.45 -8.42 9.57
CA VAL A 210 3.28 -9.31 9.64
C VAL A 210 3.42 -10.47 8.65
N GLU A 211 3.97 -10.22 7.47
CA GLU A 211 4.26 -11.29 6.51
C GLU A 211 5.31 -12.25 7.06
N CYS A 212 6.41 -11.74 7.64
CA CYS A 212 7.42 -12.58 8.29
C CYS A 212 6.85 -13.39 9.46
N ALA A 213 5.98 -12.78 10.27
CA ALA A 213 5.27 -13.47 11.35
C ALA A 213 4.39 -14.61 10.82
N ALA A 214 3.65 -14.37 9.73
CA ALA A 214 2.82 -15.38 9.07
C ALA A 214 3.65 -16.53 8.49
N GLN A 215 4.87 -16.26 7.99
CA GLN A 215 5.76 -17.31 7.52
C GLN A 215 6.25 -18.21 8.66
N LEU A 216 6.62 -17.61 9.80
CA LEU A 216 7.00 -18.36 11.00
C LEU A 216 5.83 -19.21 11.50
N ALA A 217 4.62 -18.64 11.54
CA ALA A 217 3.40 -19.35 11.90
C ALA A 217 3.11 -20.54 10.96
N GLN A 218 3.32 -20.38 9.65
CA GLN A 218 3.15 -21.47 8.69
C GLN A 218 4.18 -22.59 8.91
N GLY A 219 5.44 -22.23 9.16
CA GLY A 219 6.49 -23.21 9.49
C GLY A 219 6.13 -24.04 10.72
N LEU A 220 5.65 -23.38 11.80
CA LEU A 220 5.16 -24.04 13.01
C LEU A 220 3.98 -24.98 12.72
N LYS A 221 3.00 -24.53 11.94
CA LYS A 221 1.85 -25.35 11.53
C LYS A 221 2.26 -26.60 10.76
N HIS A 222 3.33 -26.51 9.98
CA HIS A 222 3.88 -27.64 9.23
C HIS A 222 4.85 -28.50 10.06
N GLY A 223 4.93 -28.27 11.38
CA GLY A 223 5.75 -29.05 12.31
C GLY A 223 7.24 -28.67 12.33
N GLN A 224 7.62 -27.55 11.72
CA GLN A 224 8.99 -27.05 11.80
C GLN A 224 9.25 -26.42 13.17
N GLN A 225 10.49 -26.52 13.66
CA GLN A 225 10.90 -25.76 14.83
C GLN A 225 11.00 -24.27 14.48
N LEU A 226 10.52 -23.39 15.36
CA LEU A 226 10.56 -21.94 15.18
C LEU A 226 11.95 -21.42 14.77
N LYS A 227 13.00 -21.99 15.37
CA LYS A 227 14.40 -21.62 15.07
C LYS A 227 14.75 -21.91 13.62
N ASN A 228 14.36 -23.06 13.10
CA ASN A 228 14.63 -23.43 11.71
C ASN A 228 13.91 -22.50 10.73
N SER A 229 12.63 -22.19 10.98
CA SER A 229 11.88 -21.25 10.15
C SER A 229 12.46 -19.83 10.23
N LEU A 230 12.95 -19.41 11.41
CA LEU A 230 13.64 -18.13 11.58
C LEU A 230 14.97 -18.07 10.82
N ASP A 231 15.77 -19.13 10.87
CA ASP A 231 17.05 -19.19 10.16
C ASP A 231 16.84 -19.13 8.64
N ILE A 232 15.80 -19.79 8.13
CA ILE A 232 15.39 -19.70 6.72
C ILE A 232 15.02 -18.26 6.35
N LEU A 233 14.20 -17.59 7.16
CA LEU A 233 13.82 -16.18 6.94
C LEU A 233 15.02 -15.24 6.98
N LYS A 234 15.94 -15.41 7.93
CA LYS A 234 17.17 -14.61 8.03
C LYS A 234 18.05 -14.77 6.79
N ALA A 235 18.12 -15.97 6.23
CA ALA A 235 18.87 -16.27 5.00
C ALA A 235 18.26 -15.61 3.75
N CYS A 236 16.97 -15.22 3.81
CA CYS A 236 16.26 -14.54 2.73
C CYS A 236 16.36 -13.01 2.82
N ASP A 237 17.15 -12.49 3.76
CA ASP A 237 17.50 -11.07 3.91
C ASP A 237 16.31 -10.07 3.78
N PRO A 238 15.20 -10.26 4.51
CA PRO A 238 14.06 -9.35 4.43
C PRO A 238 14.40 -7.97 5.00
N ALA A 239 13.67 -6.94 4.61
CA ALA A 239 13.90 -5.56 5.09
C ALA A 239 13.77 -5.43 6.61
N CYS A 240 12.87 -6.20 7.21
CA CYS A 240 12.68 -6.28 8.66
C CYS A 240 13.64 -7.29 9.34
N LYS A 241 14.74 -7.68 8.69
CA LYS A 241 15.77 -8.56 9.27
C LYS A 241 16.22 -8.15 10.68
N PRO A 242 16.46 -6.87 10.99
CA PRO A 242 16.81 -6.46 12.35
C PRO A 242 15.74 -6.81 13.40
N SER A 243 14.46 -6.86 12.98
CA SER A 243 13.31 -7.14 13.84
C SER A 243 12.94 -8.62 13.91
N LEU A 244 13.52 -9.49 13.07
CA LEU A 244 13.09 -10.89 12.94
C LEU A 244 13.17 -11.70 14.24
N ASP A 245 14.20 -11.49 15.05
CA ASP A 245 14.33 -12.18 16.34
C ASP A 245 13.18 -11.81 17.28
N CYS A 246 12.77 -10.53 17.28
CA CYS A 246 11.63 -10.05 18.06
C CYS A 246 10.32 -10.59 17.51
N ILE A 247 10.16 -10.61 16.18
CA ILE A 247 8.98 -11.19 15.52
C ILE A 247 8.86 -12.67 15.88
N ALA A 248 9.95 -13.45 15.84
CA ALA A 248 9.93 -14.86 16.23
C ALA A 248 9.55 -15.04 17.69
N HIS A 249 10.09 -14.22 18.59
CA HIS A 249 9.69 -14.25 19.99
C HIS A 249 8.20 -13.93 20.17
N TYR A 250 7.69 -12.93 19.44
CA TYR A 250 6.28 -12.57 19.45
C TYR A 250 5.39 -13.71 18.97
N VAL A 251 5.72 -14.34 17.83
CA VAL A 251 4.97 -15.49 17.31
C VAL A 251 4.99 -16.65 18.31
N GLY A 252 6.13 -16.95 18.90
CA GLY A 252 6.27 -18.05 19.86
C GLY A 252 5.51 -17.84 21.18
N LYS A 253 5.33 -16.59 21.62
CA LYS A 253 4.66 -16.26 22.90
C LYS A 253 3.20 -15.86 22.75
N PHE A 254 2.89 -15.07 21.73
CA PHE A 254 1.61 -14.39 21.55
C PHE A 254 0.85 -14.81 20.29
N GLY A 255 1.37 -15.80 19.53
CA GLY A 255 0.69 -16.30 18.34
C GLY A 255 -0.65 -17.00 18.62
N GLY A 256 -0.88 -17.48 19.85
CA GLY A 256 -2.08 -18.21 20.26
C GLY A 256 -1.97 -19.74 20.08
N GLY A 257 -0.76 -20.30 20.18
CA GLY A 257 -0.50 -21.75 20.09
C GLY A 257 -0.01 -22.20 18.71
N MET A 258 -0.08 -23.52 18.46
CA MET A 258 0.51 -24.17 17.27
C MET A 258 -0.05 -23.63 15.95
N ASP A 259 -1.36 -23.33 15.90
CA ASP A 259 -2.02 -22.78 14.71
C ASP A 259 -1.81 -21.28 14.52
N CYS A 260 -1.17 -20.60 15.50
CA CYS A 260 -0.92 -19.16 15.49
C CYS A 260 -2.13 -18.32 15.01
N PRO A 261 -3.34 -18.52 15.58
CA PRO A 261 -4.56 -17.96 15.01
C PRO A 261 -4.60 -16.41 15.06
N ILE A 262 -3.89 -15.79 16.01
CA ILE A 262 -3.77 -14.33 16.10
C ILE A 262 -2.92 -13.79 14.92
N ILE A 263 -1.83 -14.48 14.58
CA ILE A 263 -0.99 -14.10 13.44
C ILE A 263 -1.76 -14.27 12.13
N ASN A 264 -2.52 -15.36 12.00
CA ASN A 264 -3.38 -15.58 10.84
C ASN A 264 -4.46 -14.49 10.71
N PHE A 265 -5.04 -14.05 11.82
CA PHE A 265 -5.97 -12.93 11.83
C PHE A 265 -5.28 -11.62 11.37
N LEU A 266 -4.13 -11.25 11.95
CA LEU A 266 -3.40 -10.04 11.57
C LEU A 266 -3.00 -10.04 10.10
N SER A 267 -2.59 -11.20 9.59
CA SER A 267 -2.27 -11.44 8.19
C SER A 267 -3.48 -11.16 7.28
N LYS A 268 -4.67 -11.71 7.61
CA LYS A 268 -5.92 -11.50 6.87
C LYS A 268 -6.42 -10.06 6.93
N PHE A 269 -6.34 -9.44 8.12
CA PHE A 269 -6.73 -8.06 8.33
C PHE A 269 -5.82 -7.11 7.52
N GLY A 270 -4.51 -7.34 7.58
CA GLY A 270 -3.51 -6.61 6.80
C GLY A 270 -3.70 -6.74 5.28
N LYS A 271 -4.13 -7.90 4.78
CA LYS A 271 -4.49 -8.08 3.37
C LYS A 271 -5.64 -7.17 2.94
N THR A 272 -6.63 -6.97 3.82
CA THR A 272 -7.85 -6.22 3.52
C THR A 272 -7.62 -4.71 3.57
N TYR A 273 -6.87 -4.22 4.57
CA TYR A 273 -6.71 -2.78 4.84
C TYR A 273 -5.31 -2.23 4.55
N GLY A 274 -4.37 -3.09 4.16
CA GLY A 274 -2.96 -2.76 3.97
C GLY A 274 -2.14 -2.87 5.26
N THR A 275 -0.83 -3.05 5.11
CA THR A 275 0.13 -3.11 6.22
C THR A 275 1.27 -2.12 5.99
N VAL A 276 1.71 -1.47 7.07
CA VAL A 276 2.93 -0.64 7.10
C VAL A 276 3.97 -1.29 7.99
N MET A 277 5.26 -1.03 7.76
CA MET A 277 6.31 -1.51 8.65
C MET A 277 6.30 -0.71 9.94
N VAL A 278 6.24 -1.38 11.10
CA VAL A 278 6.20 -0.70 12.41
C VAL A 278 7.59 -0.30 12.89
N GLY A 279 8.64 -0.97 12.42
CA GLY A 279 10.02 -0.73 12.80
C GLY A 279 10.50 -1.61 13.97
N GLU A 280 11.82 -1.76 14.07
CA GLU A 280 12.46 -2.65 15.04
C GLU A 280 12.18 -2.24 16.48
N GLU A 281 12.24 -0.94 16.78
CA GLU A 281 12.05 -0.46 18.15
C GLU A 281 10.61 -0.66 18.62
N MET A 282 9.63 -0.41 17.74
CA MET A 282 8.23 -0.65 18.04
C MET A 282 7.93 -2.15 18.16
N MET A 283 8.51 -2.99 17.30
CA MET A 283 8.34 -4.43 17.38
C MET A 283 8.93 -5.00 18.67
N LYS A 284 10.11 -4.54 19.10
CA LYS A 284 10.70 -4.87 20.41
C LYS A 284 9.79 -4.43 21.54
N ALA A 285 9.26 -3.21 21.47
CA ALA A 285 8.36 -2.66 22.47
C ALA A 285 7.09 -3.49 22.66
N ILE A 286 6.45 -3.89 21.55
CA ILE A 286 5.25 -4.73 21.59
C ILE A 286 5.58 -6.13 22.13
N THR A 287 6.73 -6.68 21.74
CA THR A 287 7.11 -8.06 22.09
C THR A 287 7.53 -8.20 23.55
N TYR A 288 8.37 -7.31 24.03
CA TYR A 288 8.95 -7.41 25.38
C TYR A 288 8.28 -6.47 26.38
N PHE A 289 7.34 -5.62 25.93
CA PHE A 289 6.79 -4.54 26.74
C PHE A 289 7.90 -3.62 27.31
N GLU A 290 9.06 -3.51 26.65
CA GLU A 290 10.19 -2.67 27.06
C GLU A 290 10.48 -1.58 26.01
N LEU A 291 10.36 -0.30 26.40
CA LEU A 291 10.76 0.82 25.55
C LEU A 291 12.00 1.51 26.13
N LYS A 292 13.15 1.33 25.48
CA LYS A 292 14.39 2.04 25.77
C LYS A 292 14.58 3.21 24.80
N GLY A 293 13.85 4.32 24.99
CA GLY A 293 14.12 5.56 24.23
C GLY A 293 12.91 6.46 24.00
N GLY A 294 13.07 7.77 24.17
CA GLY A 294 11.99 8.77 24.07
C GLY A 294 11.74 9.36 22.68
N LYS A 295 12.29 8.79 21.60
CA LYS A 295 12.15 9.33 20.24
C LYS A 295 11.37 8.35 19.35
N ALA A 296 10.49 8.88 18.50
CA ALA A 296 9.96 8.14 17.37
C ALA A 296 11.09 7.99 16.34
N VAL A 297 11.79 6.86 16.37
CA VAL A 297 12.98 6.61 15.55
C VAL A 297 12.59 6.13 14.14
N ASP A 298 11.49 5.36 14.03
CA ASP A 298 11.14 4.64 12.79
C ASP A 298 10.01 5.29 11.96
N GLY A 299 9.57 6.51 12.32
CA GLY A 299 8.70 7.34 11.48
C GLY A 299 7.25 6.87 11.24
N VAL A 300 6.84 5.68 11.70
CA VAL A 300 5.51 5.09 11.37
C VAL A 300 4.52 5.10 12.53
N SER A 301 4.95 5.00 13.78
CA SER A 301 4.01 5.10 14.91
C SER A 301 3.68 6.56 15.25
N LYS A 302 2.87 7.21 14.41
CA LYS A 302 2.36 8.57 14.67
C LYS A 302 1.29 8.60 15.76
N ILE A 303 0.60 7.48 15.96
CA ILE A 303 -0.53 7.39 16.91
C ILE A 303 -0.06 6.84 18.25
N LEU A 304 0.66 5.72 18.29
CA LEU A 304 1.16 5.15 19.54
C LEU A 304 2.56 5.67 19.86
N VAL A 305 2.79 6.12 21.08
CA VAL A 305 4.09 6.65 21.54
C VAL A 305 4.50 5.94 22.82
N ARG A 306 5.76 6.08 23.21
CA ARG A 306 6.28 5.44 24.43
C ARG A 306 5.49 5.72 25.70
N GLY A 307 4.98 6.95 25.85
CA GLY A 307 4.14 7.30 26.99
C GLY A 307 2.89 6.44 27.12
N ASP A 308 2.37 5.88 26.02
CA ASP A 308 1.19 5.01 26.05
C ASP A 308 1.51 3.67 26.72
N THR A 309 2.62 3.03 26.35
CA THR A 309 3.04 1.75 26.91
C THR A 309 3.33 1.89 28.41
N GLU A 310 3.98 2.97 28.85
CA GLU A 310 4.23 3.22 30.27
C GLU A 310 2.95 3.51 31.06
N ARG A 311 1.98 4.20 30.45
CA ARG A 311 0.67 4.41 31.08
C ARG A 311 -0.09 3.10 31.26
N VAL A 312 -0.10 2.21 30.27
CA VAL A 312 -0.77 0.90 30.35
C VAL A 312 -0.16 0.02 31.45
N LYS A 313 1.13 0.17 31.76
CA LYS A 313 1.80 -0.52 32.88
C LYS A 313 1.46 0.03 34.26
N SER A 314 0.89 1.24 34.35
CA SER A 314 0.63 1.86 35.63
C SER A 314 -0.45 1.09 36.41
N LEU A 315 -0.30 1.01 37.73
CA LEU A 315 -1.30 0.36 38.60
C LEU A 315 -2.69 1.00 38.45
N ALA A 316 -2.76 2.30 38.16
CA ALA A 316 -4.00 3.03 37.93
C ALA A 316 -4.79 2.53 36.70
N MET A 317 -4.11 1.99 35.70
CA MET A 317 -4.74 1.48 34.47
C MET A 317 -5.08 -0.01 34.54
N ARG A 318 -4.64 -0.72 35.59
CA ARG A 318 -4.78 -2.18 35.69
C ARG A 318 -6.22 -2.66 35.48
N GLN A 319 -7.18 -2.02 36.14
CA GLN A 319 -8.59 -2.42 36.04
C GLN A 319 -9.14 -2.22 34.62
N LYS A 320 -8.89 -1.04 34.03
CA LYS A 320 -9.32 -0.73 32.64
C LYS A 320 -8.68 -1.67 31.61
N VAL A 321 -7.43 -2.09 31.83
CA VAL A 321 -6.74 -3.04 30.95
C VAL A 321 -7.32 -4.45 31.07
N LEU A 322 -7.66 -4.90 32.28
CA LEU A 322 -8.32 -6.21 32.49
C LEU A 322 -9.71 -6.25 31.83
N GLU A 323 -10.47 -5.17 31.94
CA GLU A 323 -11.78 -5.06 31.26
C GLU A 323 -11.61 -5.08 29.73
N ALA A 324 -10.61 -4.37 29.20
CA ALA A 324 -10.30 -4.39 27.78
C ALA A 324 -9.88 -5.79 27.28
N GLU A 325 -9.08 -6.51 28.07
CA GLU A 325 -8.68 -7.89 27.78
C GLU A 325 -9.89 -8.82 27.75
N GLN A 326 -10.80 -8.69 28.72
CA GLN A 326 -12.04 -9.47 28.78
C GLN A 326 -12.91 -9.23 27.54
N VAL A 327 -13.11 -7.97 27.14
CA VAL A 327 -13.88 -7.62 25.93
C VAL A 327 -13.26 -8.23 24.67
N LEU A 328 -11.92 -8.19 24.55
CA LEU A 328 -11.22 -8.78 23.41
C LEU A 328 -11.34 -10.32 23.41
N GLN A 329 -11.28 -10.96 24.58
CA GLN A 329 -11.42 -12.40 24.72
C GLN A 329 -12.83 -12.87 24.36
N ASP A 330 -13.86 -12.20 24.86
CA ASP A 330 -15.26 -12.51 24.56
C ASP A 330 -15.58 -12.28 23.08
N ALA A 331 -15.09 -11.19 22.52
CA ALA A 331 -15.23 -10.90 21.09
C ALA A 331 -14.48 -11.91 20.21
N TRP A 332 -13.32 -12.40 20.66
CA TRP A 332 -12.59 -13.44 19.95
C TRP A 332 -13.36 -14.77 19.93
N ALA A 333 -13.99 -15.15 21.05
CA ALA A 333 -14.85 -16.32 21.10
C ALA A 333 -16.04 -16.20 20.11
N LEU A 334 -16.65 -15.02 20.02
CA LEU A 334 -17.69 -14.73 19.04
C LEU A 334 -17.17 -14.74 17.60
N TYR A 335 -15.98 -14.19 17.35
CA TYR A 335 -15.32 -14.23 16.05
C TYR A 335 -15.11 -15.68 15.57
N VAL A 336 -14.66 -16.57 16.46
CA VAL A 336 -14.45 -18.00 16.14
C VAL A 336 -15.77 -18.75 15.95
N ALA A 337 -16.80 -18.44 16.74
CA ALA A 337 -18.09 -19.13 16.68
C ALA A 337 -19.05 -18.60 15.59
N SER A 338 -18.79 -17.42 15.03
CA SER A 338 -19.68 -16.76 14.09
C SER A 338 -19.80 -17.51 12.75
N LYS A 339 -21.02 -17.55 12.20
CA LYS A 339 -21.33 -18.07 10.86
C LYS A 339 -21.29 -16.99 9.78
N ALA A 340 -20.95 -15.75 10.14
CA ALA A 340 -20.79 -14.67 9.18
C ALA A 340 -19.60 -14.96 8.24
N THR A 341 -19.57 -14.30 7.08
CA THR A 341 -18.47 -14.49 6.12
C THR A 341 -17.14 -14.04 6.72
N GLU A 342 -16.05 -14.66 6.29
CA GLU A 342 -14.70 -14.35 6.79
C GLU A 342 -14.34 -12.86 6.69
N SER A 343 -14.75 -12.19 5.60
CA SER A 343 -14.52 -10.75 5.45
C SER A 343 -15.26 -9.91 6.50
N GLN A 344 -16.44 -10.36 6.93
CA GLN A 344 -17.25 -9.66 7.92
C GLN A 344 -16.65 -9.84 9.32
N THR A 345 -16.31 -11.08 9.68
CA THR A 345 -15.74 -11.39 11.00
C THR A 345 -14.37 -10.74 11.18
N VAL A 346 -13.49 -10.82 10.18
CA VAL A 346 -12.16 -10.19 10.21
C VAL A 346 -12.27 -8.66 10.27
N GLY A 347 -13.18 -8.07 9.50
CA GLY A 347 -13.41 -6.63 9.50
C GLY A 347 -13.95 -6.11 10.83
N ALA A 348 -14.95 -6.78 11.41
CA ALA A 348 -15.56 -6.42 12.68
C ALA A 348 -14.56 -6.53 13.84
N PHE A 349 -13.86 -7.67 13.95
CA PHE A 349 -12.91 -7.88 15.04
C PHE A 349 -11.72 -6.91 14.97
N GLY A 350 -11.19 -6.63 13.76
CA GLY A 350 -10.11 -5.65 13.63
C GLY A 350 -10.52 -4.23 13.99
N ARG A 351 -11.75 -3.81 13.67
CA ARG A 351 -12.26 -2.50 14.13
C ARG A 351 -12.41 -2.45 15.65
N LEU A 352 -12.91 -3.53 16.26
CA LEU A 352 -12.97 -3.64 17.72
C LEU A 352 -11.58 -3.46 18.34
N CYS A 353 -10.56 -4.17 17.86
CA CYS A 353 -9.20 -4.03 18.39
C CYS A 353 -8.68 -2.59 18.34
N VAL A 354 -8.95 -1.88 17.24
CA VAL A 354 -8.58 -0.47 17.09
C VAL A 354 -9.35 0.41 18.08
N ARG A 355 -10.67 0.24 18.20
CA ARG A 355 -11.50 1.01 19.15
C ARG A 355 -11.05 0.82 20.59
N VAL A 356 -10.84 -0.43 21.02
CA VAL A 356 -10.34 -0.76 22.36
C VAL A 356 -8.98 -0.11 22.60
N CYS A 357 -8.04 -0.23 21.66
CA CYS A 357 -6.71 0.37 21.79
C CYS A 357 -6.78 1.90 21.92
N LEU A 358 -7.57 2.57 21.07
CA LEU A 358 -7.73 4.02 21.13
C LEU A 358 -8.42 4.47 22.43
N HIS A 359 -9.43 3.74 22.91
CA HIS A 359 -10.16 4.09 24.13
C HIS A 359 -9.36 3.87 25.41
N VAL A 360 -8.60 2.77 25.51
CA VAL A 360 -7.68 2.55 26.63
C VAL A 360 -6.61 3.64 26.68
N LEU A 361 -6.23 4.17 25.51
CA LEU A 361 -5.20 5.20 25.39
C LEU A 361 -5.76 6.64 25.31
N ASN A 362 -7.07 6.86 25.42
CA ASN A 362 -7.69 8.17 25.25
C ASN A 362 -7.23 8.89 23.95
N LYS A 363 -7.22 8.15 22.84
CA LYS A 363 -6.77 8.58 21.51
C LYS A 363 -7.87 8.45 20.45
N GLU A 364 -9.13 8.47 20.85
CA GLU A 364 -10.28 8.26 19.98
C GLU A 364 -10.36 9.26 18.82
N LYS A 365 -9.84 10.49 19.01
CA LYS A 365 -9.73 11.50 17.95
C LYS A 365 -8.90 11.06 16.73
N ALA A 366 -8.04 10.06 16.87
CA ALA A 366 -7.27 9.48 15.77
C ALA A 366 -8.00 8.33 15.05
N GLY A 367 -9.18 7.93 15.55
CA GLY A 367 -10.01 6.85 15.03
C GLY A 367 -11.05 7.31 14.00
N ARG A 368 -11.92 6.38 13.61
CA ARG A 368 -13.06 6.66 12.72
C ARG A 368 -14.18 7.42 13.41
N GLU A 369 -14.29 7.23 14.73
CA GLU A 369 -15.29 7.83 15.60
C GLU A 369 -14.60 8.90 16.47
N PRO A 370 -14.48 10.15 15.98
CA PRO A 370 -13.69 11.19 16.64
C PRO A 370 -14.30 11.65 17.98
N ASP A 371 -15.60 11.45 18.16
CA ASP A 371 -16.33 11.73 19.40
C ASP A 371 -16.09 10.67 20.48
N GLY A 372 -15.46 9.53 20.12
CA GLY A 372 -15.11 8.46 21.03
C GLY A 372 -16.28 7.60 21.48
N PHE A 373 -16.05 6.84 22.54
CA PHE A 373 -17.03 5.95 23.19
C PHE A 373 -17.01 6.24 24.69
N GLU A 374 -18.17 6.15 25.33
CA GLU A 374 -18.31 6.39 26.76
C GLU A 374 -17.57 5.33 27.58
N ASP A 375 -17.72 4.06 27.19
CA ASP A 375 -17.10 2.93 27.85
C ASP A 375 -16.77 1.77 26.90
N LEU A 376 -16.15 0.73 27.44
CA LEU A 376 -15.82 -0.49 26.70
C LEU A 376 -17.06 -1.31 26.30
N GLN A 377 -18.21 -1.09 26.95
CA GLN A 377 -19.44 -1.81 26.71
C GLN A 377 -20.17 -1.27 25.47
N GLU A 378 -20.13 0.04 25.25
CA GLU A 378 -20.55 0.67 23.99
C GLU A 378 -19.71 0.15 22.81
N ILE A 379 -18.39 0.01 23.01
CA ILE A 379 -17.48 -0.57 22.01
C ILE A 379 -17.86 -2.02 21.67
N ALA A 380 -18.19 -2.83 22.68
CA ALA A 380 -18.67 -4.20 22.50
C ALA A 380 -20.04 -4.25 21.78
N GLY A 381 -20.93 -3.30 22.08
CA GLY A 381 -22.19 -3.11 21.35
C GLY A 381 -21.95 -2.84 19.87
N LYS A 382 -21.03 -1.92 19.55
CA LYS A 382 -20.64 -1.63 18.15
C LYS A 382 -19.99 -2.81 17.43
N PHE A 383 -19.24 -3.65 18.14
CA PHE A 383 -18.73 -4.89 17.54
C PHE A 383 -19.85 -5.86 17.17
N THR A 384 -20.87 -5.99 18.03
CA THR A 384 -22.03 -6.83 17.76
C THR A 384 -22.84 -6.29 16.58
N GLU A 385 -23.04 -4.98 16.51
CA GLU A 385 -23.60 -4.29 15.34
C GLU A 385 -22.76 -4.52 14.08
N ASP A 386 -21.43 -4.45 14.16
CA ASP A 386 -20.54 -4.68 13.02
C ASP A 386 -20.60 -6.14 12.52
N LEU A 387 -20.66 -7.11 13.44
CA LEU A 387 -20.82 -8.52 13.13
C LEU A 387 -22.15 -8.82 12.44
N GLN A 388 -23.23 -8.19 12.88
CA GLN A 388 -24.57 -8.34 12.28
C GLN A 388 -24.73 -7.49 11.01
N GLY A 389 -24.12 -6.30 11.01
CA GLY A 389 -24.31 -5.20 10.08
C GLY A 389 -23.37 -5.20 8.89
N MET A 390 -22.30 -6.01 8.86
CA MET A 390 -21.56 -6.20 7.61
C MET A 390 -22.30 -7.09 6.59
N ALA A 391 -23.46 -7.68 6.94
CA ALA A 391 -24.44 -8.12 5.94
C ALA A 391 -25.08 -6.92 5.21
N GLN A 392 -25.10 -5.75 5.86
CA GLN A 392 -25.78 -4.55 5.37
C GLN A 392 -24.89 -3.57 4.60
N VAL A 393 -23.56 -3.73 4.49
CA VAL A 393 -22.78 -2.92 3.53
C VAL A 393 -22.86 -3.50 2.10
N GLN A 394 -23.48 -4.68 1.94
CA GLN A 394 -24.08 -5.16 0.67
C GLN A 394 -25.63 -5.20 0.71
N ALA A 395 -26.26 -4.79 1.81
CA ALA A 395 -27.71 -4.75 1.99
C ALA A 395 -28.16 -3.71 3.04
N ALA A 396 -27.91 -2.43 2.81
CA ALA A 396 -28.38 -1.39 3.73
C ALA A 396 -29.80 -1.01 3.34
N VAL A 397 -30.82 -1.69 3.90
CA VAL A 397 -32.01 -1.07 4.52
C VAL A 397 -32.67 -2.06 5.49
N SER A 398 -32.78 -1.68 6.76
CA SER A 398 -34.00 -1.69 7.60
C SER A 398 -33.65 -1.92 9.08
N PRO A 399 -34.15 -1.09 10.00
CA PRO A 399 -34.18 -1.38 11.44
C PRO A 399 -35.47 -2.15 11.82
N SER A 400 -35.40 -2.75 13.01
CA SER A 400 -36.45 -3.35 13.84
C SER A 400 -37.28 -4.50 13.24
N SER A 401 -36.87 -5.71 13.61
CA SER A 401 -37.75 -6.87 13.74
C SER A 401 -38.71 -6.65 14.93
N THR A 402 -39.94 -6.23 14.65
CA THR A 402 -41.08 -6.73 15.43
C THR A 402 -41.49 -8.05 14.80
N ASP A 403 -41.25 -9.14 15.51
CA ASP A 403 -41.89 -10.42 15.20
C ASP A 403 -43.41 -10.23 15.23
N ILE A 404 -44.04 -10.18 14.06
CA ILE A 404 -45.48 -10.38 13.94
C ILE A 404 -45.70 -11.88 14.13
N GLN A 405 -46.00 -12.26 15.37
CA GLN A 405 -46.66 -13.53 15.63
C GLN A 405 -47.95 -13.60 14.81
N VAL A 406 -48.08 -14.67 14.05
CA VAL A 406 -49.30 -15.03 13.32
C VAL A 406 -50.46 -15.06 14.32
N SER A 407 -51.38 -14.12 14.17
CA SER A 407 -52.71 -14.20 14.79
C SER A 407 -53.75 -13.72 13.78
N ASN A 408 -54.57 -14.68 13.35
CA ASN A 408 -55.84 -14.54 12.63
C ASN A 408 -55.84 -13.79 11.27
N VAL A 409 -55.81 -14.57 10.18
CA VAL A 409 -56.05 -14.12 8.79
C VAL A 409 -57.45 -13.51 8.58
N LEU A 410 -58.36 -13.70 9.55
CA LEU A 410 -59.74 -13.21 9.50
C LEU A 410 -59.95 -11.78 10.04
N SER A 411 -58.92 -11.14 10.63
CA SER A 411 -58.99 -9.77 11.15
C SER A 411 -58.00 -8.79 10.50
N ALA A 412 -57.16 -9.23 9.56
CA ALA A 412 -56.18 -8.40 8.88
C ALA A 412 -56.85 -7.46 7.86
N SER A 413 -56.45 -6.19 7.86
CA SER A 413 -56.91 -5.19 6.89
C SER A 413 -56.44 -5.53 5.47
N LYS A 414 -57.16 -5.05 4.45
CA LYS A 414 -56.81 -5.28 3.03
C LYS A 414 -55.39 -4.81 2.69
N ALA A 415 -54.89 -3.77 3.36
CA ALA A 415 -53.53 -3.25 3.21
C ALA A 415 -52.47 -4.20 3.79
N GLU A 416 -52.73 -4.76 4.98
CA GLU A 416 -51.83 -5.74 5.62
C GLU A 416 -51.72 -7.02 4.79
N LEU A 417 -52.85 -7.51 4.26
CA LEU A 417 -52.87 -8.67 3.36
C LEU A 417 -52.11 -8.40 2.04
N ALA A 418 -52.23 -7.21 1.46
CA ALA A 418 -51.54 -6.83 0.23
C ALA A 418 -50.01 -6.72 0.43
N LEU A 419 -49.55 -6.16 1.56
CA LEU A 419 -48.12 -6.08 1.90
C LEU A 419 -47.54 -7.45 2.27
N LEU A 420 -48.31 -8.32 2.95
CA LEU A 420 -47.92 -9.70 3.24
C LEU A 420 -47.72 -10.53 1.96
N GLN A 421 -48.56 -10.30 0.94
CA GLN A 421 -48.43 -10.94 -0.39
C GLN A 421 -47.27 -10.34 -1.21
N ASN A 422 -46.93 -9.07 -1.01
CA ASN A 422 -45.86 -8.36 -1.72
C ASN A 422 -44.70 -7.99 -0.78
N LYS A 423 -44.05 -9.01 -0.18
CA LYS A 423 -42.97 -8.87 0.83
C LYS A 423 -41.77 -7.99 0.43
N HIS A 424 -41.66 -7.62 -0.84
CA HIS A 424 -40.60 -6.77 -1.40
C HIS A 424 -40.91 -5.26 -1.34
N ILE A 425 -42.09 -4.87 -0.85
CA ILE A 425 -42.53 -3.49 -0.70
C ILE A 425 -42.62 -3.20 0.80
N LYS A 426 -41.69 -2.41 1.34
CA LYS A 426 -41.79 -1.91 2.72
C LYS A 426 -41.90 -0.39 2.74
N VAL A 427 -42.37 0.13 3.87
CA VAL A 427 -42.46 1.58 4.10
C VAL A 427 -41.04 2.17 4.13
N ASN A 428 -40.88 3.36 3.53
CA ASN A 428 -39.62 4.09 3.33
C ASN A 428 -38.61 3.43 2.37
N GLU A 429 -38.94 2.32 1.72
CA GLU A 429 -38.08 1.72 0.70
C GLU A 429 -38.30 2.38 -0.68
N TYR A 430 -37.24 2.41 -1.48
CA TYR A 430 -37.25 2.98 -2.83
C TYR A 430 -37.58 1.91 -3.87
N LEU A 431 -38.52 2.25 -4.74
CA LEU A 431 -39.10 1.38 -5.75
C LEU A 431 -39.06 2.08 -7.11
N ASN A 432 -39.04 1.27 -8.16
CA ASN A 432 -39.15 1.70 -9.55
C ASN A 432 -40.12 0.78 -10.28
N ALA A 433 -40.92 1.35 -11.17
CA ALA A 433 -41.74 0.60 -12.11
C ALA A 433 -41.40 1.02 -13.55
N LYS A 434 -41.46 0.05 -14.48
CA LYS A 434 -40.98 0.21 -15.86
C LYS A 434 -41.72 1.28 -16.65
N ASP A 435 -42.98 1.49 -16.31
CA ASP A 435 -43.89 2.52 -16.84
C ASP A 435 -43.49 3.94 -16.43
N HIS A 436 -42.77 4.12 -15.34
CA HIS A 436 -42.26 5.41 -14.87
C HIS A 436 -40.79 5.68 -15.22
N GLY A 437 -40.20 4.88 -16.12
CA GLY A 437 -38.85 5.07 -16.64
C GLY A 437 -37.77 4.99 -15.55
N HIS A 438 -36.92 6.02 -15.45
CA HIS A 438 -35.82 6.10 -14.47
C HIS A 438 -36.21 6.75 -13.13
N LYS A 439 -37.48 7.09 -12.92
CA LYS A 439 -37.94 7.73 -11.68
C LYS A 439 -37.84 6.75 -10.51
N ILE A 440 -37.53 7.30 -9.33
CA ILE A 440 -37.39 6.54 -8.09
C ILE A 440 -38.46 7.02 -7.12
N PHE A 441 -39.31 6.12 -6.65
CA PHE A 441 -40.39 6.45 -5.73
C PHE A 441 -40.15 5.82 -4.37
N GLN A 442 -40.40 6.57 -3.31
CA GLN A 442 -40.41 6.08 -1.94
C GLN A 442 -41.83 5.69 -1.56
N HIS A 443 -42.01 4.48 -1.01
CA HIS A 443 -43.29 4.12 -0.42
C HIS A 443 -43.47 4.82 0.92
N ILE A 444 -44.53 5.63 1.07
CA ILE A 444 -44.76 6.44 2.29
C ILE A 444 -45.80 5.79 3.20
N SER A 445 -46.95 5.38 2.65
CA SER A 445 -48.06 4.81 3.43
C SER A 445 -49.05 4.04 2.56
N CYS A 446 -50.00 3.34 3.18
CA CYS A 446 -51.09 2.65 2.49
C CYS A 446 -52.45 3.26 2.86
N THR A 447 -53.34 3.32 1.88
CA THR A 447 -54.77 3.62 2.05
C THR A 447 -55.58 2.32 2.14
N GLN A 448 -56.92 2.42 2.18
CA GLN A 448 -57.79 1.23 2.18
C GLN A 448 -57.74 0.43 0.86
N THR A 449 -57.25 1.02 -0.23
CA THR A 449 -57.31 0.44 -1.59
C THR A 449 -56.00 0.51 -2.39
N ALA A 450 -55.01 1.31 -1.96
CA ALA A 450 -53.76 1.53 -2.69
C ALA A 450 -52.57 1.92 -1.79
N CYS A 451 -51.34 1.67 -2.24
CA CYS A 451 -50.10 2.19 -1.65
C CYS A 451 -49.76 3.57 -2.23
N ILE A 452 -49.26 4.49 -1.40
CA ILE A 452 -48.83 5.84 -1.82
C ILE A 452 -47.32 5.83 -2.06
N MET A 453 -46.94 6.06 -3.31
CA MET A 453 -45.56 6.12 -3.79
C MET A 453 -45.20 7.56 -4.15
N VAL A 454 -44.02 8.02 -3.73
CA VAL A 454 -43.60 9.42 -3.87
C VAL A 454 -42.26 9.53 -4.56
N HIS A 455 -42.18 10.26 -5.67
CA HIS A 455 -40.92 10.68 -6.27
C HIS A 455 -40.63 12.15 -5.93
N GLN A 456 -39.42 12.43 -5.42
CA GLN A 456 -38.95 13.79 -5.15
C GLN A 456 -37.81 14.16 -6.11
N PRO A 457 -38.08 14.94 -7.16
CA PRO A 457 -37.03 15.52 -8.01
C PRO A 457 -36.30 16.66 -7.28
N LEU A 458 -35.07 16.97 -7.73
CA LEU A 458 -34.26 18.07 -7.16
C LEU A 458 -34.81 19.47 -7.40
N PHE A 459 -35.41 19.70 -8.58
CA PHE A 459 -35.83 21.03 -9.04
C PHE A 459 -37.29 21.09 -9.46
N HIS A 460 -38.06 20.03 -9.21
CA HIS A 460 -39.47 19.92 -9.57
C HIS A 460 -40.29 19.51 -8.35
N PRO A 461 -41.60 19.82 -8.32
CA PRO A 461 -42.47 19.44 -7.24
C PRO A 461 -42.55 17.92 -7.06
N LYS A 462 -42.90 17.52 -5.84
CA LYS A 462 -43.12 16.14 -5.42
C LYS A 462 -44.21 15.50 -6.30
N GLU A 463 -43.93 14.31 -6.83
CA GLU A 463 -44.87 13.51 -7.62
C GLU A 463 -45.39 12.35 -6.78
N GLU A 464 -46.70 12.24 -6.62
CA GLU A 464 -47.36 11.22 -5.81
C GLU A 464 -48.19 10.30 -6.70
N VAL A 465 -48.04 8.99 -6.53
CA VAL A 465 -48.71 7.94 -7.30
C VAL A 465 -49.39 6.98 -6.35
N HIS A 466 -50.69 6.77 -6.57
CA HIS A 466 -51.48 5.80 -5.82
C HIS A 466 -51.48 4.48 -6.60
N VAL A 467 -50.82 3.47 -6.05
CA VAL A 467 -50.66 2.16 -6.70
C VAL A 467 -51.68 1.17 -6.13
N PRO A 468 -52.66 0.73 -6.94
CA PRO A 468 -53.61 -0.32 -6.53
C PRO A 468 -52.90 -1.62 -6.14
N PHE A 469 -53.46 -2.35 -5.17
CA PHE A 469 -52.81 -3.55 -4.60
C PHE A 469 -52.51 -4.66 -5.61
N ASP A 470 -53.28 -4.78 -6.69
CA ASP A 470 -53.09 -5.74 -7.77
C ASP A 470 -51.92 -5.40 -8.71
N GLN A 471 -51.47 -4.15 -8.71
CA GLN A 471 -50.39 -3.63 -9.55
C GLN A 471 -49.05 -3.54 -8.83
N LEU A 472 -49.00 -3.79 -7.52
CA LEU A 472 -47.78 -3.76 -6.71
C LEU A 472 -46.68 -4.69 -7.23
N LYS A 473 -47.04 -5.82 -7.84
CA LYS A 473 -46.10 -6.77 -8.48
C LYS A 473 -45.24 -6.17 -9.61
N LEU A 474 -45.66 -5.03 -10.17
CA LEU A 474 -44.94 -4.34 -11.25
C LEU A 474 -43.83 -3.41 -10.71
N TRP A 475 -43.88 -3.10 -9.42
CA TRP A 475 -42.93 -2.24 -8.72
C TRP A 475 -41.81 -3.06 -8.11
N LYS A 476 -40.56 -2.69 -8.39
CA LYS A 476 -39.36 -3.43 -7.96
C LYS A 476 -38.48 -2.56 -7.08
N LEU A 477 -37.89 -3.18 -6.07
CA LEU A 477 -36.91 -2.55 -5.19
C LEU A 477 -35.72 -2.03 -6.01
N THR A 478 -35.30 -0.79 -5.77
CA THR A 478 -34.11 -0.20 -6.40
C THR A 478 -33.06 0.14 -5.35
N LYS A 479 -31.79 -0.10 -5.71
CA LYS A 479 -30.62 0.33 -4.91
C LYS A 479 -30.16 1.75 -5.25
N MET A 480 -30.83 2.41 -6.20
CA MET A 480 -30.52 3.78 -6.57
C MET A 480 -31.07 4.75 -5.52
N HIS A 481 -30.26 5.74 -5.14
CA HIS A 481 -30.66 6.79 -4.22
C HIS A 481 -31.32 7.96 -4.97
N PRO A 482 -32.23 8.71 -4.32
CA PRO A 482 -32.75 9.95 -4.90
C PRO A 482 -31.59 10.93 -5.13
N PRO A 483 -31.65 11.74 -6.20
CA PRO A 483 -30.61 12.72 -6.46
C PRO A 483 -30.53 13.75 -5.32
N GLU A 484 -29.31 14.09 -4.89
CA GLU A 484 -29.05 15.05 -3.81
C GLU A 484 -28.30 16.28 -4.36
N LYS A 485 -28.66 17.46 -3.86
CA LYS A 485 -27.95 18.71 -4.18
C LYS A 485 -26.83 18.91 -3.17
N CYS A 486 -25.62 19.14 -3.65
CA CYS A 486 -24.52 19.56 -2.78
C CYS A 486 -24.87 20.89 -2.10
N GLU A 487 -24.69 20.95 -0.79
CA GLU A 487 -24.88 22.18 -0.01
C GLU A 487 -23.99 23.31 -0.55
N GLY A 488 -24.55 24.51 -0.74
CA GLY A 488 -23.86 25.62 -1.40
C GLY A 488 -22.53 25.99 -0.74
N ALA A 489 -22.49 26.05 0.59
CA ALA A 489 -21.25 26.35 1.32
C ALA A 489 -20.16 25.29 1.09
N LYS A 490 -20.55 24.01 1.01
CA LYS A 490 -19.63 22.91 0.74
C LYS A 490 -19.16 22.93 -0.72
N GLN A 491 -20.07 23.21 -1.66
CA GLN A 491 -19.71 23.39 -3.06
C GLN A 491 -18.66 24.51 -3.23
N ASP A 492 -18.91 25.68 -2.65
CA ASP A 492 -18.04 26.85 -2.76
C ASP A 492 -16.64 26.64 -2.17
N GLN A 493 -16.52 25.83 -1.11
CA GLN A 493 -15.21 25.48 -0.52
C GLN A 493 -14.43 24.46 -1.36
N HIS A 494 -15.14 23.59 -2.08
CA HIS A 494 -14.54 22.48 -2.79
C HIS A 494 -14.30 22.76 -4.28
N VAL A 495 -14.84 23.85 -4.84
CA VAL A 495 -14.50 24.28 -6.20
C VAL A 495 -13.02 24.70 -6.31
N PRO A 496 -12.36 24.47 -7.47
CA PRO A 496 -10.92 24.69 -7.63
C PRO A 496 -10.42 26.09 -7.25
N GLN A 497 -11.25 27.12 -7.46
CA GLN A 497 -10.90 28.52 -7.19
C GLN A 497 -10.62 28.76 -5.70
N HIS A 498 -11.35 28.10 -4.81
CA HIS A 498 -11.26 28.30 -3.36
C HIS A 498 -10.63 27.11 -2.64
N ASN A 499 -10.38 26.00 -3.34
CA ASN A 499 -9.84 24.80 -2.74
C ASN A 499 -8.37 25.02 -2.28
N PRO A 500 -8.07 24.87 -0.97
CA PRO A 500 -6.72 25.10 -0.45
C PRO A 500 -5.65 24.19 -1.07
N LEU A 501 -6.00 22.99 -1.52
CA LEU A 501 -5.07 22.07 -2.16
C LEU A 501 -4.63 22.59 -3.53
N VAL A 502 -5.57 23.11 -4.31
CA VAL A 502 -5.30 23.68 -5.64
C VAL A 502 -4.45 24.94 -5.50
N GLN A 503 -4.77 25.82 -4.54
CA GLN A 503 -3.98 27.02 -4.26
C GLN A 503 -2.54 26.67 -3.84
N ALA A 504 -2.34 25.67 -2.98
CA ALA A 504 -1.02 25.22 -2.58
C ALA A 504 -0.21 24.63 -3.76
N ASP A 505 -0.87 23.91 -4.66
CA ASP A 505 -0.25 23.34 -5.86
C ASP A 505 0.17 24.40 -6.88
N MET A 506 -0.68 25.43 -7.06
CA MET A 506 -0.34 26.61 -7.86
C MET A 506 0.89 27.33 -7.32
N GLN A 507 0.95 27.58 -6.00
CA GLN A 507 2.12 28.19 -5.37
C GLN A 507 3.38 27.34 -5.57
N ARG A 508 3.30 26.02 -5.36
CA ARG A 508 4.43 25.11 -5.58
C ARG A 508 4.94 25.18 -7.02
N SER A 509 4.02 25.15 -7.98
CA SER A 509 4.34 25.19 -9.41
C SER A 509 5.00 26.51 -9.80
N HIS A 510 4.54 27.63 -9.24
CA HIS A 510 5.17 28.94 -9.42
C HIS A 510 6.61 28.96 -8.91
N VAL A 511 6.84 28.50 -7.69
CA VAL A 511 8.19 28.42 -7.11
C VAL A 511 9.10 27.47 -7.90
N GLN A 512 8.58 26.33 -8.34
CA GLN A 512 9.33 25.37 -9.17
C GLN A 512 9.75 25.99 -10.50
N LYS A 513 8.83 26.71 -11.17
CA LYS A 513 9.12 27.42 -12.42
C LYS A 513 10.19 28.49 -12.20
N ALA A 514 10.04 29.32 -11.17
CA ALA A 514 11.01 30.37 -10.86
C ALA A 514 12.41 29.82 -10.58
N LEU A 515 12.51 28.68 -9.86
CA LEU A 515 13.78 28.00 -9.62
C LEU A 515 14.43 27.51 -10.91
N LEU A 516 13.68 26.82 -11.77
CA LEU A 516 14.21 26.29 -13.03
C LEU A 516 14.57 27.41 -14.00
N GLN A 517 13.80 28.49 -14.05
CA GLN A 517 14.13 29.67 -14.84
C GLN A 517 15.45 30.30 -14.36
N ALA A 518 15.63 30.46 -13.04
CA ALA A 518 16.89 30.94 -12.47
C ALA A 518 18.08 30.04 -12.83
N CYS A 519 17.90 28.72 -12.85
CA CYS A 519 18.94 27.78 -13.30
C CYS A 519 19.31 27.97 -14.78
N MET A 520 18.34 28.29 -15.65
CA MET A 520 18.59 28.54 -17.07
C MET A 520 19.24 29.91 -17.30
N ASP A 521 18.76 30.96 -16.64
CA ASP A 521 19.27 32.34 -16.77
C ASP A 521 20.71 32.50 -16.25
N HIS A 522 21.11 31.62 -15.33
CA HIS A 522 22.45 31.56 -14.76
C HIS A 522 23.17 30.24 -15.10
N ALA A 523 22.80 29.63 -16.22
CA ALA A 523 23.47 28.44 -16.71
C ALA A 523 24.95 28.74 -16.98
N VAL A 524 25.82 27.82 -16.55
CA VAL A 524 27.26 27.88 -16.83
C VAL A 524 27.62 26.91 -17.93
N THR A 525 28.56 27.32 -18.77
CA THR A 525 28.99 26.56 -19.94
C THR A 525 30.18 25.65 -19.62
N ALA A 526 30.38 24.64 -20.46
CA ALA A 526 31.53 23.74 -20.38
C ALA A 526 32.89 24.45 -20.53
N ASP A 527 32.90 25.65 -21.12
CA ASP A 527 34.10 26.48 -21.25
C ASP A 527 34.40 27.34 -20.01
N GLN A 528 33.42 27.48 -19.11
CA GLN A 528 33.54 28.31 -17.90
C GLN A 528 33.90 27.49 -16.67
N VAL A 529 33.33 26.29 -16.54
CA VAL A 529 33.54 25.42 -15.38
C VAL A 529 33.78 23.97 -15.78
N ALA A 530 34.68 23.31 -15.05
CA ALA A 530 34.94 21.88 -15.17
C ALA A 530 34.57 21.15 -13.88
N PHE A 531 34.25 19.86 -14.03
CA PHE A 531 33.92 18.98 -12.94
C PHE A 531 34.90 17.82 -12.90
N THR A 532 35.41 17.51 -11.71
CA THR A 532 36.27 16.34 -11.49
C THR A 532 35.56 15.32 -10.63
N ASN A 533 35.90 14.05 -10.82
CA ASN A 533 35.50 12.95 -9.95
C ASN A 533 36.78 12.36 -9.32
N HIS A 534 36.69 11.82 -8.10
CA HIS A 534 37.82 11.22 -7.38
C HIS A 534 39.07 12.13 -7.23
N PRO A 535 38.99 13.31 -6.58
CA PRO A 535 37.88 13.80 -5.76
C PRO A 535 36.92 14.77 -6.46
N ASN A 536 35.67 14.83 -5.96
CA ASN A 536 34.62 15.68 -6.53
C ASN A 536 34.88 17.15 -6.23
N HIS A 537 35.11 17.94 -7.28
CA HIS A 537 35.31 19.38 -7.22
C HIS A 537 34.78 20.08 -8.47
N VAL A 538 34.57 21.39 -8.34
CA VAL A 538 34.29 22.31 -9.44
C VAL A 538 35.50 23.22 -9.63
N TRP A 539 35.91 23.41 -10.87
CA TRP A 539 37.05 24.25 -11.26
C TRP A 539 36.59 25.31 -12.23
N SER A 540 37.20 26.48 -12.17
CA SER A 540 37.05 27.49 -13.20
C SER A 540 37.99 27.20 -14.38
N LEU A 541 37.53 27.43 -15.60
CA LEU A 541 38.35 27.30 -16.81
C LEU A 541 38.74 28.65 -17.42
N GLN A 542 38.18 29.74 -16.90
CA GLN A 542 38.42 31.10 -17.37
C GLN A 542 38.59 32.06 -16.20
N LYS A 543 39.34 33.14 -16.44
CA LYS A 543 39.45 34.25 -15.50
C LYS A 543 38.12 35.00 -15.41
N MET A 544 37.54 35.02 -14.22
CA MET A 544 36.23 35.62 -13.96
C MET A 544 36.32 36.73 -12.91
N LYS A 545 35.62 37.84 -13.15
CA LYS A 545 35.52 38.94 -12.18
C LYS A 545 34.69 38.51 -10.97
N LYS A 546 34.86 39.20 -9.83
CA LYS A 546 34.01 39.01 -8.65
C LYS A 546 32.53 39.14 -9.02
N GLY A 547 31.69 38.20 -8.57
CA GLY A 547 30.25 38.21 -8.81
C GLY A 547 29.79 37.69 -10.18
N ALA A 548 30.71 37.25 -11.04
CA ALA A 548 30.38 36.79 -12.39
C ALA A 548 29.80 35.36 -12.42
N LEU A 549 30.23 34.48 -11.50
CA LEU A 549 29.69 33.13 -11.37
C LEU A 549 28.56 33.13 -10.36
N LYS A 550 27.39 32.65 -10.77
CA LYS A 550 26.20 32.47 -9.92
C LYS A 550 25.72 31.03 -10.08
N PHE A 551 25.91 30.23 -9.05
CA PHE A 551 25.40 28.86 -9.04
C PHE A 551 24.06 28.82 -8.33
N VAL A 552 23.04 28.36 -9.05
CA VAL A 552 21.68 28.21 -8.55
C VAL A 552 21.45 26.76 -8.13
N PRO A 553 20.80 26.49 -6.98
CA PRO A 553 20.45 25.13 -6.58
C PRO A 553 19.44 24.54 -7.56
N CYS A 554 19.75 23.39 -8.18
CA CYS A 554 18.85 22.71 -9.11
C CYS A 554 18.14 21.53 -8.42
N GLY A 555 16.81 21.45 -8.50
CA GLY A 555 16.03 20.41 -7.85
C GLY A 555 14.52 20.60 -7.87
N THR A 556 13.81 19.75 -7.12
CA THR A 556 12.36 19.84 -6.88
C THR A 556 12.05 20.58 -5.59
N VAL A 557 10.96 21.35 -5.55
CA VAL A 557 10.57 22.13 -4.36
C VAL A 557 9.42 21.49 -3.58
N SER A 558 9.46 21.62 -2.26
CA SER A 558 8.43 21.13 -1.35
C SER A 558 8.19 22.14 -0.23
N LYS A 559 6.91 22.39 0.12
CA LYS A 559 6.57 23.31 1.21
C LYS A 559 6.99 22.71 2.55
N LEU A 560 7.78 23.44 3.33
CA LEU A 560 8.21 22.99 4.65
C LEU A 560 7.03 22.98 5.64
N LYS A 561 6.93 21.91 6.42
CA LYS A 561 5.98 21.78 7.55
C LYS A 561 6.79 21.76 8.85
N GLY A 562 7.13 22.94 9.37
CA GLY A 562 7.95 23.09 10.59
C GLY A 562 9.08 24.11 10.43
N GLU A 563 10.07 24.05 11.31
CA GLU A 563 11.21 24.98 11.31
C GLU A 563 12.31 24.60 10.29
N PRO A 564 12.99 25.58 9.66
CA PRO A 564 14.10 25.32 8.74
C PRO A 564 15.29 24.60 9.41
N VAL A 565 15.70 23.48 8.83
CA VAL A 565 16.92 22.75 9.21
C VAL A 565 18.17 23.42 8.64
N LYS A 566 19.22 23.58 9.45
CA LYS A 566 20.43 24.35 9.17
C LYS A 566 21.22 23.95 7.91
N ASP A 567 21.15 22.69 7.47
CA ASP A 567 21.92 22.15 6.33
C ASP A 567 21.11 21.99 5.04
N LYS A 568 19.89 22.51 5.01
CA LYS A 568 18.99 22.42 3.85
C LYS A 568 18.81 23.78 3.20
N ILE A 569 18.49 23.76 1.92
CA ILE A 569 18.30 24.96 1.11
C ILE A 569 16.80 25.25 0.97
N TYR A 570 16.43 26.50 1.23
CA TYR A 570 15.04 26.97 1.22
C TYR A 570 14.88 28.19 0.32
N ILE A 571 13.83 28.20 -0.47
CA ILE A 571 13.37 29.35 -1.24
C ILE A 571 12.25 30.02 -0.45
N LYS A 572 12.32 31.34 -0.27
CA LYS A 572 11.29 32.11 0.43
C LYS A 572 10.33 32.71 -0.58
N ALA A 573 9.07 32.26 -0.55
CA ALA A 573 8.02 32.74 -1.43
C ALA A 573 6.65 32.53 -0.79
N PHE A 574 5.69 33.43 -1.06
CA PHE A 574 4.32 33.34 -0.54
C PHE A 574 4.23 33.24 1.00
N GLY A 575 5.17 33.84 1.73
CA GLY A 575 5.23 33.74 3.20
C GLY A 575 5.62 32.35 3.74
N HIS A 576 6.19 31.50 2.89
CA HIS A 576 6.57 30.12 3.22
C HIS A 576 8.01 29.82 2.81
N ASP A 577 8.63 28.88 3.52
CA ASP A 577 9.90 28.27 3.16
C ASP A 577 9.66 27.01 2.31
N TRP A 578 10.26 26.99 1.13
CA TRP A 578 10.17 25.88 0.18
C TRP A 578 11.51 25.15 0.12
N GLN A 579 11.57 23.94 0.68
CA GLN A 579 12.77 23.13 0.67
C GLN A 579 13.08 22.65 -0.75
N VAL A 580 14.31 22.90 -1.21
CA VAL A 580 14.84 22.36 -2.47
C VAL A 580 15.43 20.98 -2.21
N GLN A 581 14.97 19.97 -2.94
CA GLN A 581 15.54 18.63 -2.97
C GLN A 581 16.31 18.46 -4.28
N PRO A 582 17.62 18.15 -4.25
CA PRO A 582 18.44 18.05 -5.45
C PRO A 582 17.94 16.91 -6.36
N TYR A 583 18.07 17.10 -7.67
CA TYR A 583 17.95 15.99 -8.62
C TYR A 583 19.08 14.98 -8.42
N LYS A 584 18.91 13.77 -8.98
CA LYS A 584 19.97 12.76 -9.00
C LYS A 584 21.22 13.35 -9.66
N ALA A 585 22.30 13.48 -8.90
CA ALA A 585 23.57 13.97 -9.42
C ALA A 585 24.23 12.90 -10.30
N LEU A 586 24.88 13.31 -11.39
CA LEU A 586 25.74 12.40 -12.16
C LEU A 586 27.08 12.28 -11.41
N SER A 587 27.17 11.25 -10.56
CA SER A 587 28.36 10.98 -9.73
C SER A 587 29.39 10.07 -10.41
N ASP A 588 29.07 9.53 -11.58
CA ASP A 588 29.89 8.62 -12.35
C ASP A 588 29.83 9.06 -13.82
N PHE A 589 30.94 9.57 -14.35
CA PHE A 589 31.00 10.15 -15.70
C PHE A 589 30.92 9.10 -16.82
N SER A 590 30.89 7.81 -16.48
CA SER A 590 30.63 6.73 -17.44
C SER A 590 29.14 6.53 -17.73
N LYS A 591 28.26 7.18 -16.96
CA LYS A 591 26.80 7.07 -17.10
C LYS A 591 26.22 8.28 -17.82
N ASP A 592 25.09 8.06 -18.46
CA ASP A 592 24.35 9.12 -19.16
C ASP A 592 23.21 9.72 -18.32
N ASP A 593 22.99 9.23 -17.08
CA ASP A 593 21.88 9.61 -16.24
C ASP A 593 22.28 10.44 -15.00
N GLY A 594 21.83 11.70 -14.96
CA GLY A 594 21.99 12.58 -13.80
C GLY A 594 22.23 14.04 -14.19
N VAL A 595 22.24 14.93 -13.19
CA VAL A 595 22.38 16.38 -13.37
C VAL A 595 23.71 16.87 -12.82
N LEU A 596 24.43 17.67 -13.61
CA LEU A 596 25.61 18.41 -13.16
C LEU A 596 25.22 19.80 -12.69
N SER A 597 25.04 19.93 -11.38
CA SER A 597 24.66 21.20 -10.75
C SER A 597 25.81 21.72 -9.90
N PRO A 598 26.54 22.75 -10.35
CA PRO A 598 27.70 23.28 -9.63
C PRO A 598 27.41 23.63 -8.17
N PHE A 599 26.21 24.15 -7.89
CA PHE A 599 25.79 24.52 -6.54
C PHE A 599 25.95 23.37 -5.53
N TRP A 600 25.61 22.14 -5.93
CA TRP A 600 25.68 20.96 -5.04
C TRP A 600 27.06 20.32 -5.00
N TRP A 601 27.97 20.75 -5.88
CA TRP A 601 29.31 20.17 -6.03
C TRP A 601 30.42 21.05 -5.45
N VAL A 602 30.18 22.35 -5.25
CA VAL A 602 31.08 23.21 -4.49
C VAL A 602 31.10 22.73 -3.04
N LYS A 603 32.30 22.45 -2.53
CA LYS A 603 32.52 22.01 -1.14
C LYS A 603 33.03 23.16 -0.29
N ALA A 604 32.94 22.98 1.03
CA ALA A 604 33.61 23.87 1.96
C ALA A 604 35.14 23.71 1.86
N ALA A 605 35.86 24.82 2.01
CA ALA A 605 37.31 24.82 1.94
C ALA A 605 37.94 23.91 3.01
N GLY A 606 38.99 23.16 2.69
CA GLY A 606 39.75 22.36 3.66
C GLY A 606 40.64 23.21 4.59
N GLN A 607 41.36 22.55 5.50
CA GLN A 607 42.43 23.22 6.25
C GLN A 607 43.54 23.68 5.28
N GLY A 608 43.81 24.99 5.23
CA GLY A 608 44.82 25.57 4.34
C GLY A 608 44.33 25.91 2.92
N GLU A 609 43.04 25.72 2.63
CA GLU A 609 42.41 26.22 1.40
C GLU A 609 41.62 27.50 1.69
N ASP A 610 41.65 28.47 0.77
CA ASP A 610 40.83 29.68 0.85
C ASP A 610 39.52 29.49 0.06
N GLY A 611 38.40 29.88 0.67
CA GLY A 611 37.11 29.94 -0.01
C GLY A 611 37.02 31.13 -0.98
N ASN A 612 36.50 30.88 -2.18
CA ASN A 612 36.27 31.91 -3.21
C ASN A 612 34.79 32.01 -3.62
N MET A 613 33.91 31.25 -2.97
CA MET A 613 32.45 31.28 -3.14
C MET A 613 31.77 31.66 -1.82
N SER A 614 30.74 32.50 -1.91
CA SER A 614 29.91 32.93 -0.77
C SER A 614 28.43 32.78 -1.08
N ALA A 615 27.63 32.46 -0.06
CA ALA A 615 26.18 32.45 -0.16
C ALA A 615 25.65 33.87 -0.43
N SER A 616 24.69 33.98 -1.33
CA SER A 616 23.97 35.21 -1.69
C SER A 616 22.54 34.86 -2.11
N GLU A 617 21.69 35.85 -2.40
CA GLU A 617 20.30 35.62 -2.80
C GLU A 617 19.99 36.36 -4.11
N ILE A 618 19.16 35.75 -4.95
CA ILE A 618 18.54 36.38 -6.13
C ILE A 618 17.02 36.33 -6.01
N VAL A 619 16.34 37.22 -6.71
CA VAL A 619 14.87 37.27 -6.74
C VAL A 619 14.40 37.02 -8.16
N VAL A 620 13.62 35.96 -8.35
CA VAL A 620 13.00 35.60 -9.64
C VAL A 620 11.51 35.37 -9.37
N ASP A 621 10.64 36.07 -10.09
CA ASP A 621 9.18 35.99 -9.93
C ASP A 621 8.72 36.07 -8.45
N ALA A 622 9.26 37.04 -7.71
CA ALA A 622 9.05 37.26 -6.28
C ALA A 622 9.49 36.11 -5.34
N CYS A 623 10.22 35.12 -5.86
CA CYS A 623 10.83 34.05 -5.08
C CYS A 623 12.27 34.41 -4.73
N LYS A 624 12.62 34.45 -3.44
CA LYS A 624 14.00 34.66 -2.99
C LYS A 624 14.74 33.32 -2.98
N ILE A 625 15.67 33.17 -3.91
CA ILE A 625 16.41 31.93 -4.15
C ILE A 625 17.85 32.11 -3.63
N PRO A 626 18.32 31.26 -2.70
CA PRO A 626 19.71 31.26 -2.27
C PRO A 626 20.61 30.69 -3.36
N ILE A 627 21.75 31.33 -3.60
CA ILE A 627 22.73 30.97 -4.63
C ILE A 627 24.16 31.07 -4.07
N LEU A 628 25.12 30.43 -4.76
CA LEU A 628 26.54 30.63 -4.49
C LEU A 628 27.12 31.58 -5.54
N THR A 629 27.80 32.63 -5.08
CA THR A 629 28.44 33.63 -5.94
C THR A 629 29.91 33.76 -5.60
N ASN A 630 30.77 33.95 -6.60
CA ASN A 630 32.20 34.09 -6.33
C ASN A 630 32.51 35.41 -5.59
N SER A 631 33.16 35.30 -4.42
CA SER A 631 33.42 36.38 -3.47
C SER A 631 34.66 37.22 -3.82
N SER A 632 35.56 36.66 -4.63
CA SER A 632 36.77 37.27 -5.18
C SER A 632 36.89 37.00 -6.69
N PRO A 633 37.75 37.73 -7.43
CA PRO A 633 38.13 37.34 -8.78
C PRO A 633 38.72 35.92 -8.78
N VAL A 634 38.32 35.11 -9.75
CA VAL A 634 38.74 33.72 -9.90
C VAL A 634 39.66 33.63 -11.12
N ALA A 635 40.84 33.04 -10.98
CA ALA A 635 41.76 32.79 -12.09
C ALA A 635 41.44 31.45 -12.78
N THR A 636 41.93 31.27 -14.01
CA THR A 636 41.81 29.99 -14.72
C THR A 636 42.44 28.85 -13.90
N HIS A 637 41.71 27.73 -13.79
CA HIS A 637 42.05 26.54 -13.00
C HIS A 637 41.97 26.70 -11.48
N ASP A 638 41.36 27.77 -10.98
CA ASP A 638 41.07 27.87 -9.54
C ASP A 638 39.96 26.89 -9.16
N LYS A 639 40.18 26.17 -8.05
CA LYS A 639 39.18 25.33 -7.40
C LYS A 639 38.12 26.21 -6.74
N LEU A 640 36.84 25.89 -6.95
CA LEU A 640 35.73 26.65 -6.36
C LEU A 640 35.30 26.04 -5.03
N LEU A 641 35.38 26.84 -3.97
CA LEU A 641 35.15 26.42 -2.58
C LEU A 641 34.37 27.48 -1.79
N THR A 642 33.47 27.05 -0.90
CA THR A 642 32.83 27.97 0.04
C THR A 642 33.71 28.25 1.25
N ASP A 643 33.65 29.48 1.77
CA ASP A 643 34.32 29.84 3.03
C ASP A 643 33.88 28.93 4.20
N ASN A 644 34.83 28.36 4.94
CA ASN A 644 34.55 27.82 6.27
C ASN A 644 34.21 28.99 7.20
N GLY A 645 33.13 28.90 7.96
CA GLY A 645 32.68 29.93 8.92
C GLY A 645 33.62 30.20 10.11
N LYS A 646 34.94 30.03 9.97
CA LYS A 646 35.96 30.40 10.95
C LYS A 646 37.02 31.29 10.29
N LYS A 647 36.72 32.58 10.12
CA LYS A 647 37.76 33.62 10.05
C LYS A 647 37.89 34.23 11.45
N GLU A 648 38.79 33.67 12.27
CA GLU A 648 39.43 34.48 13.30
C GLU A 648 40.30 35.51 12.59
N ILE A 649 39.91 36.77 12.68
CA ILE A 649 40.69 37.90 12.20
C ILE A 649 41.87 38.06 13.17
N GLN A 650 43.06 37.60 12.80
CA GLN A 650 44.27 38.11 13.42
C GLN A 650 44.53 39.54 12.91
N PRO A 651 44.73 40.53 13.80
CA PRO A 651 45.01 41.89 13.38
C PRO A 651 46.37 41.97 12.69
N LYS A 652 46.39 42.57 11.49
CA LYS A 652 47.62 42.94 10.77
C LYS A 652 48.51 43.81 11.67
N LYS A 653 49.71 43.33 11.99
CA LYS A 653 50.78 44.15 12.57
C LYS A 653 51.05 45.35 11.65
N LYS A 654 50.92 46.56 12.20
CA LYS A 654 51.36 47.79 11.55
C LYS A 654 52.85 47.70 11.25
N ALA A 655 53.23 47.98 10.01
CA ALA A 655 54.60 48.25 9.63
C ALA A 655 55.12 49.48 10.41
N LYS A 656 56.32 49.36 10.98
CA LYS A 656 57.09 50.50 11.49
C LYS A 656 57.46 51.38 10.31
N THR A 657 57.04 52.63 10.35
CA THR A 657 57.63 53.71 9.56
C THR A 657 58.92 54.12 10.25
N GLU A 658 60.02 54.17 9.50
CA GLU A 658 61.27 54.79 9.91
C GLU A 658 61.09 56.31 9.94
N SER A 659 61.39 56.92 11.09
CA SER A 659 61.89 58.28 11.27
C SER A 659 62.62 58.33 12.60
#